data_AF-A0A9P5U1L3-F1
#
_entry.id   AF-A0A9P5U1L3-F1
#
_cell.length_a   1.000
_cell.length_b   1.000
_cell.length_c   1.000
_cell.angle_alpha   90.00
_cell.angle_beta   90.00
_cell.angle_gamma   90.00
#
_symmetry.space_group_name_H-M   'P 1'
#
loop_
_entity.id
_entity.type
_entity.pdbx_description
1 polymer ?
#
loop_
_entity_poly.entity_id
_entity_poly.type
_entity_poly.pdbx_seq_one_letter_code
_entity_poly.pdbx_strand_id
1 'polypeptide(L)'
;MPPIRTRRTCHPILWKYPEIHDTFLPYSSRSKHGEHLMRIREFIDPDVLHRLVKKLSSKPPEPVRNFDDGLCGALLQQTHQFVASPNCDFIPEPPLGSTHDLYWRNDARYANDDPICWPQPYNANYPFLAAVPKRPETGDQTMWFNLRESDMEFTQQGLQRSEGVLKKELVDNLRRKLESQEPHIKAFLEHKSSALLPELQQNIALCLNHISRTSSSLYDLQCGLMEVQRGWLMIQAYLDFKRDFSRRGLAGKPSPVDHTRMGCFVWNDQDAGLCFAAGLPLQLPVSPSIETTPAKPPYPPIITSQAGSDEKFGAIRRASINCFEHIHAFQNDHLPGLYSSSFVMGRSHIVALAYSIPSGALIQAPPTAASGSATTKNISKNKPNHSEVRYRKAGANPPKNQRDVFGDFPHESPFSPTPICTWLGVNKLIARERIALCPKLLPVPDPGLFFGLETKARQATFLSMWRHFRPAWLQKLAMGASPLSIDMWRKILAYPFLKASQISQSKQAQTAQDARTIIEDVIRKYTPLLPSPVQTFDATEGRQLMRELCIMNFQYELSYVDSLNDKSKPIPSRNISVDELETLTAAHQCNRRILINKVLGVHTAQLEPPPNENRGIAAMEWKARYTALKSLWSLLNSWPATKHILWRCGIEMDLFRIGRHWEGVGTHLNRILCPERL
;
A
#
# COMPACT_ATOMS: atom_id res chain seq x y z
N MET A 1 53.24 -50.49 -7.83
CA MET A 1 52.24 -49.81 -8.70
C MET A 1 51.05 -50.74 -8.85
N PRO A 2 49.76 -50.32 -8.74
CA PRO A 2 49.14 -49.02 -9.07
C PRO A 2 48.55 -48.26 -7.85
N PRO A 3 48.02 -47.03 -8.02
CA PRO A 3 47.77 -46.10 -6.91
C PRO A 3 46.37 -46.19 -6.28
N ILE A 4 46.35 -45.80 -5.02
CA ILE A 4 45.24 -45.73 -4.07
C ILE A 4 44.27 -44.60 -4.45
N ARG A 5 42.97 -44.92 -4.44
CA ARG A 5 41.85 -43.99 -4.66
C ARG A 5 41.83 -42.86 -3.62
N THR A 6 41.64 -41.66 -4.11
CA THR A 6 41.50 -40.40 -3.39
C THR A 6 40.20 -40.33 -2.57
N ARG A 7 40.33 -39.66 -1.41
CA ARG A 7 39.28 -39.34 -0.44
C ARG A 7 38.21 -38.43 -1.04
N ARG A 8 36.94 -38.71 -0.72
CA ARG A 8 35.83 -37.76 -0.86
C ARG A 8 36.02 -36.64 0.17
N THR A 9 36.29 -35.43 -0.30
CA THR A 9 36.11 -34.19 0.46
C THR A 9 34.63 -33.78 0.41
N CYS A 10 34.00 -33.59 1.57
CA CYS A 10 32.72 -32.90 1.67
C CYS A 10 32.91 -31.44 1.25
N HIS A 11 32.27 -31.05 0.15
CA HIS A 11 32.12 -29.63 -0.22
C HIS A 11 30.96 -29.02 0.55
N PRO A 12 31.05 -27.74 0.98
CA PRO A 12 29.88 -26.99 1.44
C PRO A 12 28.96 -26.73 0.24
N ILE A 13 27.69 -27.08 0.39
CA ILE A 13 26.62 -26.78 -0.58
C ILE A 13 26.32 -25.28 -0.49
N LEU A 14 26.91 -24.50 -1.39
CA LEU A 14 26.57 -23.10 -1.62
C LEU A 14 25.38 -23.05 -2.60
N TRP A 15 24.21 -22.69 -2.07
CA TRP A 15 23.05 -22.32 -2.88
C TRP A 15 23.36 -21.00 -3.60
N LYS A 16 23.67 -21.04 -4.91
CA LYS A 16 23.72 -19.84 -5.75
C LYS A 16 22.32 -19.56 -6.31
N TYR A 17 21.68 -18.52 -5.78
CA TYR A 17 20.56 -17.83 -6.44
C TYR A 17 21.10 -16.80 -7.44
N PRO A 18 20.35 -16.41 -8.49
CA PRO A 18 20.85 -15.55 -9.55
C PRO A 18 21.15 -14.15 -9.00
N GLU A 19 22.43 -13.77 -9.10
CA GLU A 19 22.98 -12.47 -8.72
C GLU A 19 22.37 -11.35 -9.58
N ILE A 20 21.92 -10.30 -8.90
CA ILE A 20 21.77 -8.96 -9.45
C ILE A 20 23.19 -8.42 -9.62
N HIS A 21 23.62 -8.19 -10.86
CA HIS A 21 24.93 -7.59 -11.15
C HIS A 21 24.96 -6.13 -10.66
N ASP A 22 25.95 -5.81 -9.81
CA ASP A 22 26.68 -4.55 -9.87
C ASP A 22 28.11 -4.74 -9.31
N THR A 23 29.06 -4.10 -10.00
CA THR A 23 30.53 -4.16 -9.97
C THR A 23 31.22 -3.82 -8.63
N PHE A 24 32.26 -4.58 -8.23
CA PHE A 24 33.51 -4.08 -7.61
C PHE A 24 34.67 -5.12 -7.66
N LEU A 25 35.91 -4.62 -7.80
CA LEU A 25 37.22 -5.31 -7.99
C LEU A 25 37.76 -6.05 -6.73
N PRO A 26 38.77 -6.96 -6.86
CA PRO A 26 39.07 -7.99 -5.85
C PRO A 26 40.16 -7.60 -4.82
N TYR A 27 40.02 -8.11 -3.59
CA TYR A 27 41.08 -8.15 -2.58
C TYR A 27 41.31 -9.60 -2.12
N SER A 28 42.56 -10.07 -2.22
CA SER A 28 42.99 -11.40 -1.79
C SER A 28 43.42 -11.41 -0.32
N SER A 29 43.01 -12.42 0.45
CA SER A 29 43.83 -12.90 1.58
C SER A 29 43.60 -14.39 1.83
N ARG A 30 44.72 -15.13 1.86
CA ARG A 30 44.82 -16.57 2.14
C ARG A 30 44.65 -16.81 3.65
N SER A 31 43.86 -17.82 4.04
CA SER A 31 43.64 -18.18 5.44
C SER A 31 44.76 -19.08 6.00
N LYS A 32 45.16 -18.77 7.24
CA LYS A 32 46.17 -19.46 8.07
C LYS A 32 45.63 -20.72 8.79
N HIS A 33 44.72 -21.48 8.18
CA HIS A 33 44.10 -22.65 8.84
C HIS A 33 44.84 -23.98 8.61
N GLY A 34 45.87 -24.01 7.76
CA GLY A 34 46.59 -25.24 7.39
C GLY A 34 47.71 -25.71 8.34
N GLU A 35 48.22 -24.85 9.23
CA GLU A 35 49.43 -25.18 10.01
C GLU A 35 49.15 -25.90 11.34
N HIS A 36 47.93 -25.86 11.87
CA HIS A 36 47.64 -26.46 13.18
C HIS A 36 47.37 -27.98 13.14
N LEU A 37 46.94 -28.53 12.00
CA LEU A 37 46.64 -29.97 11.88
C LEU A 37 47.86 -30.86 11.61
N MET A 38 49.00 -30.28 11.20
CA MET A 38 50.21 -31.06 10.92
C MET A 38 51.03 -31.41 12.18
N ARG A 39 50.88 -30.67 13.30
CA ARG A 39 51.64 -30.92 14.54
C ARG A 39 51.07 -32.00 15.47
N ILE A 40 49.83 -32.46 15.26
CA ILE A 40 49.20 -33.48 16.12
C ILE A 40 49.59 -34.92 15.70
N ARG A 41 50.19 -35.11 14.51
CA ARG A 41 50.54 -36.43 13.98
C ARG A 41 51.80 -37.07 14.59
N GLU A 42 52.59 -36.34 15.35
CA GLU A 42 53.90 -36.84 15.85
C GLU A 42 53.85 -37.45 17.26
N PHE A 43 52.70 -37.47 17.95
CA PHE A 43 52.61 -37.92 19.35
C PHE A 43 51.55 -38.98 19.67
N ILE A 44 50.91 -39.59 18.67
CA ILE A 44 49.87 -40.60 18.91
C ILE A 44 50.29 -41.94 18.30
N ASP A 45 50.40 -42.96 19.16
CA ASP A 45 50.61 -44.36 18.79
C ASP A 45 49.61 -44.77 17.68
N PRO A 46 50.08 -45.28 16.52
CA PRO A 46 49.24 -45.70 15.40
C PRO A 46 48.15 -46.71 15.80
N ASP A 47 48.40 -47.58 16.79
CA ASP A 47 47.43 -48.57 17.25
C ASP A 47 46.36 -47.96 18.18
N VAL A 48 46.70 -46.87 18.87
CA VAL A 48 45.72 -46.07 19.63
C VAL A 48 44.84 -45.29 18.66
N LEU A 49 45.42 -44.71 17.61
CA LEU A 49 44.68 -44.03 16.56
C LEU A 49 43.76 -45.00 15.79
N HIS A 50 44.23 -46.20 15.46
CA HIS A 50 43.42 -47.20 14.76
C HIS A 50 42.27 -47.72 15.63
N ARG A 51 42.50 -47.93 16.93
CA ARG A 51 41.45 -48.30 17.89
C ARG A 51 40.44 -47.18 18.11
N LEU A 52 40.87 -45.92 18.19
CA LEU A 52 39.98 -44.75 18.26
C LEU A 52 39.14 -44.61 17.00
N VAL A 53 39.74 -44.75 15.81
CA VAL A 53 39.02 -44.74 14.54
C VAL A 53 38.02 -45.90 14.46
N LYS A 54 38.37 -47.10 14.94
CA LYS A 54 37.45 -48.25 14.97
C LYS A 54 36.31 -48.07 15.98
N LYS A 55 36.57 -47.46 17.15
CA LYS A 55 35.56 -47.09 18.17
C LYS A 55 34.66 -45.93 17.72
N LEU A 56 35.18 -45.01 16.91
CA LEU A 56 34.42 -43.92 16.28
C LEU A 56 33.66 -44.38 15.03
N SER A 57 34.10 -45.47 14.38
CA SER A 57 33.42 -46.05 13.20
C SER A 57 32.24 -46.93 13.57
N SER A 58 32.20 -47.48 14.79
CA SER A 58 30.96 -47.97 15.39
C SER A 58 30.16 -46.77 15.89
N LYS A 59 29.49 -46.05 14.98
CA LYS A 59 28.51 -45.02 15.36
C LYS A 59 27.57 -45.69 16.38
N PRO A 60 27.48 -45.20 17.64
CA PRO A 60 26.41 -45.65 18.52
C PRO A 60 25.08 -45.48 17.74
N PRO A 61 24.11 -46.39 17.91
CA PRO A 61 22.81 -46.22 17.27
C PRO A 61 22.35 -44.79 17.58
N GLU A 62 22.10 -44.01 16.52
CA GLU A 62 21.74 -42.61 16.71
C GLU A 62 20.56 -42.57 17.68
N PRO A 63 20.66 -41.78 18.77
CA PRO A 63 19.59 -41.72 19.76
C PRO A 63 18.28 -41.44 19.01
N VAL A 64 17.23 -42.19 19.36
CA VAL A 64 15.91 -42.00 18.77
C VAL A 64 15.52 -40.56 19.07
N ARG A 65 15.55 -39.71 18.04
CA ARG A 65 15.19 -38.31 18.17
C ARG A 65 13.70 -38.20 18.37
N ASN A 66 13.31 -37.36 19.30
CA ASN A 66 11.95 -36.96 19.53
C ASN A 66 11.68 -35.59 18.88
N PHE A 67 10.43 -35.14 18.84
CA PHE A 67 10.07 -33.89 18.16
C PHE A 67 10.60 -32.63 18.86
N ASP A 68 10.98 -32.74 20.13
CA ASP A 68 11.56 -31.70 20.98
C ASP A 68 13.10 -31.63 20.90
N ASP A 69 13.75 -32.60 20.25
CA ASP A 69 15.19 -32.56 20.01
C ASP A 69 15.51 -31.61 18.84
N GLY A 70 16.39 -30.62 19.00
CA GLY A 70 16.81 -29.75 17.90
C GLY A 70 17.96 -30.35 17.07
N LEU A 71 17.70 -30.81 15.84
CA LEU A 71 18.74 -31.21 14.88
C LEU A 71 19.49 -29.99 14.32
N CYS A 72 18.76 -28.94 13.99
CA CYS A 72 19.29 -27.68 13.47
C CYS A 72 18.56 -26.51 14.13
N GLY A 73 19.24 -25.36 14.25
CA GLY A 73 18.66 -24.14 14.76
C GLY A 73 19.23 -22.91 14.06
N ALA A 74 18.41 -21.88 13.88
CA ALA A 74 18.80 -20.61 13.29
C ALA A 74 18.20 -19.45 14.09
N LEU A 75 18.99 -18.38 14.28
CA LEU A 75 18.50 -17.10 14.77
C LEU A 75 18.17 -16.22 13.56
N LEU A 76 16.91 -15.86 13.41
CA LEU A 76 16.45 -15.04 12.30
C LEU A 76 16.81 -13.57 12.58
N GLN A 77 17.63 -12.96 11.73
CA GLN A 77 18.18 -11.63 11.99
C GLN A 77 17.10 -10.54 12.06
N GLN A 78 16.04 -10.64 11.25
CA GLN A 78 15.00 -9.62 11.16
C GLN A 78 14.05 -9.64 12.36
N THR A 79 13.78 -10.83 12.89
CA THR A 79 12.82 -11.02 13.98
C THR A 79 13.49 -11.40 15.28
N HIS A 80 14.80 -11.62 15.35
CA HIS A 80 15.45 -12.15 16.56
C HIS A 80 14.78 -13.43 17.13
N GLN A 81 13.98 -14.15 16.34
CA GLN A 81 13.35 -15.39 16.74
C GLN A 81 14.32 -16.53 16.50
N PHE A 82 14.44 -17.42 17.48
CA PHE A 82 15.17 -18.66 17.32
C PHE A 82 14.22 -19.71 16.76
N VAL A 83 14.59 -20.36 15.66
CA VAL A 83 13.80 -21.44 15.06
C VAL A 83 14.65 -22.70 15.09
N ALA A 84 14.10 -23.78 15.63
CA ALA A 84 14.72 -25.09 15.64
C ALA A 84 13.99 -26.04 14.67
N SER A 85 14.67 -27.09 14.21
CA SER A 85 14.04 -28.19 13.50
C SER A 85 14.53 -29.52 14.09
N PRO A 86 13.62 -30.46 14.41
CA PRO A 86 14.02 -31.76 14.92
C PRO A 86 14.43 -32.77 13.86
N ASN A 87 14.03 -32.54 12.61
CA ASN A 87 14.19 -33.50 11.53
C ASN A 87 14.72 -32.89 10.22
N CYS A 88 15.08 -31.60 10.20
CA CYS A 88 15.72 -30.96 9.07
C CYS A 88 17.08 -30.37 9.46
N ASP A 89 18.02 -30.41 8.53
CA ASP A 89 19.35 -29.80 8.64
C ASP A 89 19.37 -28.33 8.17
N PHE A 90 18.23 -27.82 7.69
CA PHE A 90 18.06 -26.47 7.17
C PHE A 90 16.80 -25.81 7.73
N ILE A 91 16.92 -24.53 8.09
CA ILE A 91 15.83 -23.66 8.53
C ILE A 91 15.55 -22.62 7.43
N PRO A 92 14.41 -22.69 6.72
CA PRO A 92 14.00 -21.64 5.81
C PRO A 92 13.63 -20.36 6.58
N GLU A 93 13.78 -19.22 5.91
CA GLU A 93 13.27 -17.95 6.43
C GLU A 93 11.73 -18.02 6.48
N PRO A 94 11.10 -17.96 7.67
CA PRO A 94 9.66 -18.11 7.76
C PRO A 94 8.94 -16.85 7.26
N PRO A 95 7.69 -16.98 6.80
CA PRO A 95 6.78 -15.83 6.73
C PRO A 95 6.42 -15.38 8.15
N LEU A 96 7.35 -14.70 8.84
CA LEU A 96 7.16 -14.24 10.21
C LEU A 96 6.36 -12.94 10.29
N GLY A 97 5.54 -12.84 11.33
CA GLY A 97 4.78 -11.65 11.69
C GLY A 97 3.36 -11.97 12.17
N SER A 98 2.93 -11.29 13.24
CA SER A 98 1.53 -11.32 13.71
C SER A 98 0.57 -10.70 12.69
N THR A 99 1.08 -9.82 11.82
CA THR A 99 0.32 -9.19 10.73
C THR A 99 1.26 -9.02 9.54
N HIS A 100 1.03 -9.81 8.49
CA HIS A 100 1.70 -9.65 7.20
C HIS A 100 0.67 -9.36 6.12
N ASP A 101 1.03 -8.45 5.25
CA ASP A 101 0.23 -8.09 4.10
C ASP A 101 0.52 -9.07 2.95
N LEU A 102 -0.53 -9.72 2.43
CA LEU A 102 -0.41 -10.62 1.29
C LEU A 102 -0.43 -9.81 -0.02
N TYR A 103 0.56 -10.02 -0.88
CA TYR A 103 0.72 -9.29 -2.15
C TYR A 103 1.10 -10.21 -3.30
N TRP A 104 0.66 -9.87 -4.50
CA TRP A 104 1.30 -10.38 -5.72
C TRP A 104 2.63 -9.65 -5.95
N ARG A 105 3.65 -10.42 -6.28
CA ARG A 105 4.97 -9.91 -6.64
C ARG A 105 5.13 -9.90 -8.17
N ASN A 106 6.21 -9.28 -8.64
CA ASN A 106 6.50 -9.18 -10.08
C ASN A 106 6.70 -10.53 -10.77
N ASP A 107 6.97 -11.60 -10.02
CA ASP A 107 7.06 -12.98 -10.51
C ASP A 107 5.73 -13.74 -10.40
N ALA A 108 4.63 -13.03 -10.13
CA ALA A 108 3.28 -13.54 -9.89
C ALA A 108 3.14 -14.53 -8.72
N ARG A 109 4.11 -14.55 -7.80
CA ARG A 109 4.07 -15.35 -6.57
C ARG A 109 3.71 -14.50 -5.36
N TYR A 110 3.41 -15.16 -4.24
CA TYR A 110 3.10 -14.51 -2.95
C TYR A 110 4.34 -14.31 -2.05
N ALA A 111 5.56 -14.27 -2.62
CA ALA A 111 6.81 -14.27 -1.87
C ALA A 111 6.84 -15.40 -0.80
N ASN A 112 7.20 -15.08 0.44
CA ASN A 112 7.30 -16.02 1.56
C ASN A 112 5.94 -16.62 1.97
N ASP A 113 4.84 -16.00 1.54
CA ASP A 113 3.47 -16.48 1.80
C ASP A 113 2.99 -17.49 0.75
N ASP A 114 3.80 -17.81 -0.28
CA ASP A 114 3.40 -18.75 -1.32
C ASP A 114 3.67 -20.21 -0.90
N PRO A 115 2.63 -21.05 -0.70
CA PRO A 115 2.79 -22.42 -0.22
C PRO A 115 3.59 -23.34 -1.15
N ILE A 116 3.74 -22.99 -2.42
CA ILE A 116 4.55 -23.78 -3.37
C ILE A 116 6.03 -23.40 -3.37
N CYS A 117 6.40 -22.33 -2.66
CA CYS A 117 7.77 -21.84 -2.57
C CYS A 117 8.36 -22.00 -1.17
N TRP A 118 7.53 -21.83 -0.15
CA TRP A 118 7.97 -21.73 1.24
C TRP A 118 7.10 -22.56 2.18
N PRO A 119 7.67 -23.14 3.24
CA PRO A 119 6.89 -23.75 4.30
C PRO A 119 5.96 -22.72 4.91
N GLN A 120 4.71 -23.12 5.12
CA GLN A 120 3.70 -22.26 5.73
C GLN A 120 3.51 -22.61 7.20
N PRO A 121 2.97 -21.69 8.01
CA PRO A 121 2.46 -22.04 9.33
C PRO A 121 1.46 -23.19 9.22
N TYR A 122 1.60 -24.18 10.10
CA TYR A 122 0.66 -25.28 10.15
C TYR A 122 -0.72 -24.76 10.54
N ASN A 123 -1.73 -25.22 9.80
CA ASN A 123 -3.12 -24.90 10.04
C ASN A 123 -3.94 -26.19 9.90
N ALA A 124 -4.72 -26.51 10.93
CA ALA A 124 -5.48 -27.75 11.02
C ALA A 124 -6.59 -27.88 9.96
N ASN A 125 -7.06 -26.77 9.38
CA ASN A 125 -8.01 -26.75 8.27
C ASN A 125 -7.33 -26.98 6.91
N TYR A 126 -6.04 -26.64 6.81
CA TYR A 126 -5.23 -26.82 5.60
C TYR A 126 -3.94 -27.63 5.84
N PRO A 127 -3.99 -28.78 6.53
CA PRO A 127 -2.79 -29.47 7.01
C PRO A 127 -1.99 -30.09 5.86
N PHE A 128 -2.63 -30.27 4.70
CA PHE A 128 -1.99 -30.75 3.48
C PHE A 128 -0.96 -29.78 2.90
N LEU A 129 -0.99 -28.49 3.27
CA LEU A 129 0.02 -27.53 2.79
C LEU A 129 1.44 -27.91 3.23
N ALA A 130 1.59 -28.60 4.37
CA ALA A 130 2.87 -29.14 4.81
C ALA A 130 3.43 -30.23 3.87
N ALA A 131 2.56 -30.89 3.10
CA ALA A 131 2.88 -31.97 2.17
C ALA A 131 3.10 -31.49 0.73
N VAL A 132 3.13 -30.17 0.49
CA VAL A 132 3.42 -29.61 -0.84
C VAL A 132 4.79 -30.11 -1.32
N PRO A 133 4.90 -30.70 -2.52
CA PRO A 133 6.19 -31.17 -3.02
C PRO A 133 7.13 -30.00 -3.30
N LYS A 134 8.40 -30.15 -2.89
CA LYS A 134 9.50 -29.27 -3.31
C LYS A 134 9.82 -29.49 -4.78
N ARG A 135 10.50 -28.51 -5.37
CA ARG A 135 11.10 -28.65 -6.70
C ARG A 135 12.05 -29.85 -6.70
N PRO A 136 11.89 -30.82 -7.60
CA PRO A 136 12.78 -31.96 -7.67
C PRO A 136 14.16 -31.53 -8.16
N GLU A 137 15.24 -32.03 -7.53
CA GLU A 137 16.61 -31.75 -7.93
C GLU A 137 16.92 -32.28 -9.33
N THR A 138 16.35 -33.45 -9.66
CA THR A 138 16.53 -34.13 -10.95
C THR A 138 15.18 -34.55 -11.51
N GLY A 139 15.07 -34.57 -12.84
CA GLY A 139 13.89 -35.05 -13.55
C GLY A 139 12.99 -33.92 -14.03
N ASP A 140 11.69 -34.18 -14.06
CA ASP A 140 10.70 -33.29 -14.64
C ASP A 140 10.38 -32.11 -13.72
N GLN A 141 10.65 -30.91 -14.20
CA GLN A 141 10.43 -29.65 -13.47
C GLN A 141 9.33 -28.79 -14.11
N THR A 142 8.45 -29.37 -14.94
CA THR A 142 7.36 -28.64 -15.63
C THR A 142 6.43 -27.88 -14.69
N MET A 143 6.30 -28.28 -13.42
CA MET A 143 5.47 -27.56 -12.43
C MET A 143 6.23 -26.51 -11.61
N TRP A 144 7.52 -26.28 -11.90
CA TRP A 144 8.38 -25.34 -11.15
C TRP A 144 9.18 -24.39 -12.06
N PHE A 145 8.89 -24.33 -13.35
CA PHE A 145 9.57 -23.39 -14.23
C PHE A 145 8.98 -21.98 -14.10
N ASN A 146 9.80 -20.98 -14.37
CA ASN A 146 9.40 -19.57 -14.41
C ASN A 146 9.29 -19.14 -15.87
N LEU A 147 8.13 -18.59 -16.23
CA LEU A 147 7.84 -18.15 -17.59
C LEU A 147 8.72 -16.96 -17.98
N ARG A 148 9.28 -17.01 -19.18
CA ARG A 148 10.06 -15.93 -19.82
C ARG A 148 9.41 -15.52 -21.13
N GLU A 149 9.81 -14.36 -21.66
CA GLU A 149 9.34 -13.89 -22.95
C GLU A 149 9.70 -14.86 -24.11
N SER A 150 10.82 -15.58 -23.99
CA SER A 150 11.23 -16.63 -24.94
C SER A 150 10.27 -17.81 -25.01
N ASP A 151 9.37 -17.94 -24.04
CA ASP A 151 8.40 -19.03 -23.93
C ASP A 151 7.05 -18.65 -24.55
N MET A 152 6.93 -17.42 -25.05
CA MET A 152 5.73 -16.88 -25.68
C MET A 152 5.83 -16.95 -27.22
N GLU A 153 4.67 -17.03 -27.86
CA GLU A 153 4.48 -16.85 -29.29
C GLU A 153 3.71 -15.55 -29.52
N PHE A 154 4.24 -14.72 -30.42
CA PHE A 154 3.68 -13.41 -30.73
C PHE A 154 3.10 -13.40 -32.13
N THR A 155 1.90 -12.84 -32.28
CA THR A 155 1.44 -12.36 -33.59
C THR A 155 2.17 -11.07 -33.95
N GLN A 156 2.13 -10.64 -35.22
CA GLN A 156 2.74 -9.35 -35.60
C GLN A 156 2.17 -8.18 -34.80
N GLN A 157 0.86 -8.17 -34.54
CA GLN A 157 0.21 -7.14 -33.71
C GLN A 157 0.53 -7.32 -32.23
N GLY A 158 0.58 -8.56 -31.73
CA GLY A 158 0.94 -8.87 -30.34
C GLY A 158 2.35 -8.41 -30.00
N LEU A 159 3.31 -8.58 -30.90
CA LEU A 159 4.68 -8.10 -30.72
C LEU A 159 4.74 -6.58 -30.52
N GLN A 160 3.90 -5.81 -31.24
CA GLN A 160 3.81 -4.36 -31.06
C GLN A 160 3.24 -3.95 -29.70
N ARG A 161 2.41 -4.81 -29.10
CA ARG A 161 1.80 -4.60 -27.77
C ARG A 161 2.55 -5.28 -26.63
N SER A 162 3.58 -6.06 -26.94
CA SER A 162 4.23 -6.99 -26.00
C SER A 162 3.25 -8.00 -25.38
N GLU A 163 2.28 -8.45 -26.19
CA GLU A 163 1.26 -9.44 -25.82
C GLU A 163 1.41 -10.69 -26.69
N GLY A 164 1.31 -11.86 -26.07
CA GLY A 164 1.44 -13.14 -26.77
C GLY A 164 0.69 -14.25 -26.07
N VAL A 165 0.81 -15.46 -26.60
CA VAL A 165 0.28 -16.70 -26.01
C VAL A 165 1.43 -17.62 -25.60
N LEU A 166 1.18 -18.56 -24.69
CA LEU A 166 2.19 -19.55 -24.32
C LEU A 166 2.47 -20.50 -25.50
N LYS A 167 3.76 -20.85 -25.73
CA LYS A 167 4.16 -21.83 -26.74
C LYS A 167 3.38 -23.13 -26.61
N LYS A 168 2.95 -23.69 -27.74
CA LYS A 168 2.12 -24.90 -27.78
C LYS A 168 2.77 -26.09 -27.06
N GLU A 169 4.07 -26.28 -27.22
CA GLU A 169 4.82 -27.35 -26.56
C GLU A 169 4.71 -27.29 -25.02
N LEU A 170 4.79 -26.08 -24.45
CA LEU A 170 4.67 -25.88 -23.00
C LEU A 170 3.24 -26.14 -22.52
N VAL A 171 2.24 -25.69 -23.28
CA VAL A 171 0.83 -25.98 -23.00
C VAL A 171 0.58 -27.49 -23.01
N ASP A 172 1.10 -28.21 -24.01
CA ASP A 172 0.92 -29.65 -24.15
C ASP A 172 1.67 -30.41 -23.02
N ASN A 173 2.82 -29.92 -22.57
CA ASN A 173 3.53 -30.45 -21.39
C ASN A 173 2.70 -30.30 -20.11
N LEU A 174 2.11 -29.11 -19.90
CA LEU A 174 1.23 -28.84 -18.74
C LEU A 174 -0.02 -29.73 -18.77
N ARG A 175 -0.66 -29.89 -19.93
CA ARG A 175 -1.83 -30.76 -20.11
C ARG A 175 -1.52 -32.21 -19.74
N ARG A 176 -0.43 -32.77 -20.27
CA ARG A 176 -0.03 -34.16 -19.96
C ARG A 176 0.16 -34.39 -18.46
N LYS A 177 0.70 -33.39 -17.74
CA LYS A 177 0.84 -33.47 -16.27
C LYS A 177 -0.48 -33.42 -15.53
N LEU A 178 -1.42 -32.61 -16.01
CA LEU A 178 -2.76 -32.52 -15.44
C LEU A 178 -3.55 -33.81 -15.67
N GLU A 179 -3.51 -34.34 -16.89
CA GLU A 179 -4.13 -35.61 -17.27
C GLU A 179 -3.59 -36.77 -16.43
N SER A 180 -2.28 -36.78 -16.12
CA SER A 180 -1.71 -37.83 -15.28
C SER A 180 -2.22 -37.84 -13.83
N GLN A 181 -2.75 -36.71 -13.32
CA GLN A 181 -3.33 -36.66 -11.98
C GLN A 181 -4.80 -37.10 -11.95
N GLU A 182 -5.51 -37.02 -13.07
CA GLU A 182 -6.95 -37.26 -13.13
C GLU A 182 -7.39 -38.64 -12.60
N PRO A 183 -6.71 -39.76 -12.92
CA PRO A 183 -7.08 -41.07 -12.38
C PRO A 183 -6.99 -41.13 -10.85
N HIS A 184 -5.99 -40.47 -10.26
CA HIS A 184 -5.80 -40.43 -8.81
C HIS A 184 -6.88 -39.62 -8.11
N ILE A 185 -7.31 -38.51 -8.73
CA ILE A 185 -8.42 -37.68 -8.22
C ILE A 185 -9.73 -38.47 -8.26
N LYS A 186 -10.03 -39.12 -9.40
CA LYS A 186 -11.25 -39.95 -9.55
C LYS A 186 -11.31 -41.06 -8.51
N ALA A 187 -10.24 -41.86 -8.41
CA ALA A 187 -10.15 -42.93 -7.43
C ALA A 187 -10.30 -42.44 -5.98
N PHE A 188 -9.80 -41.24 -5.66
CA PHE A 188 -10.00 -40.65 -4.34
C PHE A 188 -11.45 -40.24 -4.10
N LEU A 189 -12.08 -39.57 -5.08
CA LEU A 189 -13.45 -39.05 -4.98
C LEU A 189 -14.52 -40.15 -4.94
N GLU A 190 -14.24 -41.33 -5.51
CA GLU A 190 -15.08 -42.53 -5.39
C GLU A 190 -15.25 -42.99 -3.94
N HIS A 191 -14.26 -42.73 -3.09
CA HIS A 191 -14.27 -43.18 -1.69
C HIS A 191 -14.48 -42.05 -0.67
N LYS A 192 -14.18 -40.80 -1.05
CA LYS A 192 -14.21 -39.65 -0.13
C LYS A 192 -14.68 -38.39 -0.84
N SER A 193 -15.67 -37.71 -0.27
CA SER A 193 -16.07 -36.39 -0.75
C SER A 193 -15.03 -35.33 -0.40
N SER A 194 -14.75 -34.44 -1.34
CA SER A 194 -13.94 -33.25 -1.13
C SER A 194 -14.43 -32.13 -2.03
N ALA A 195 -14.79 -30.99 -1.45
CA ALA A 195 -15.16 -29.79 -2.21
C ALA A 195 -13.93 -29.09 -2.81
N LEU A 196 -12.74 -29.30 -2.23
CA LEU A 196 -11.51 -28.62 -2.63
C LEU A 196 -10.98 -29.13 -3.98
N LEU A 197 -11.04 -30.45 -4.24
CA LEU A 197 -10.46 -31.01 -5.47
C LEU A 197 -11.17 -30.52 -6.74
N PRO A 198 -12.52 -30.56 -6.84
CA PRO A 198 -13.22 -30.05 -8.01
C PRO A 198 -12.97 -28.56 -8.27
N GLU A 199 -12.89 -27.76 -7.20
CA GLU A 199 -12.62 -26.33 -7.28
C GLU A 199 -11.21 -26.05 -7.82
N LEU A 200 -10.18 -26.73 -7.28
CA LEU A 200 -8.81 -26.59 -7.79
C LEU A 200 -8.73 -27.03 -9.25
N GLN A 201 -9.38 -28.13 -9.63
CA GLN A 201 -9.45 -28.58 -11.03
C GLN A 201 -10.11 -27.55 -11.94
N GLN A 202 -11.22 -26.95 -11.50
CA GLN A 202 -11.90 -25.90 -12.24
C GLN A 202 -11.00 -24.68 -12.42
N ASN A 203 -10.33 -24.22 -11.37
CA ASN A 203 -9.42 -23.07 -11.45
C ASN A 203 -8.27 -23.35 -12.43
N ILE A 204 -7.65 -24.53 -12.34
CA ILE A 204 -6.58 -24.92 -13.26
C ILE A 204 -7.08 -24.94 -14.71
N ALA A 205 -8.27 -25.49 -14.97
CA ALA A 205 -8.83 -25.54 -16.32
C ALA A 205 -9.07 -24.14 -16.90
N LEU A 206 -9.60 -23.21 -16.08
CA LEU A 206 -9.79 -21.81 -16.49
C LEU A 206 -8.45 -21.13 -16.80
N CYS A 207 -7.48 -21.24 -15.90
CA CYS A 207 -6.16 -20.63 -16.07
C CYS A 207 -5.43 -21.19 -17.28
N LEU A 208 -5.46 -22.52 -17.48
CA LEU A 208 -4.84 -23.18 -18.61
C LEU A 208 -5.49 -22.78 -19.94
N ASN A 209 -6.82 -22.66 -19.98
CA ASN A 209 -7.53 -22.18 -21.16
C ASN A 209 -7.15 -20.73 -21.48
N HIS A 210 -7.02 -19.87 -20.47
CA HIS A 210 -6.58 -18.48 -20.66
C HIS A 210 -5.16 -18.42 -21.24
N ILE A 211 -4.16 -19.00 -20.57
CA ILE A 211 -2.76 -18.89 -21.00
C ILE A 211 -2.47 -19.56 -22.35
N SER A 212 -3.34 -20.48 -22.80
CA SER A 212 -3.19 -21.18 -24.08
C SER A 212 -3.92 -20.54 -25.25
N ARG A 213 -4.88 -19.64 -25.01
CA ARG A 213 -5.75 -19.09 -26.08
C ARG A 213 -5.82 -17.57 -26.11
N THR A 214 -5.57 -16.91 -24.98
CA THR A 214 -5.71 -15.47 -24.86
C THR A 214 -4.35 -14.82 -24.97
N SER A 215 -4.18 -13.95 -25.97
CA SER A 215 -3.00 -13.10 -26.09
C SER A 215 -3.00 -12.09 -24.95
N SER A 216 -2.00 -12.17 -24.07
CA SER A 216 -1.89 -11.35 -22.86
C SER A 216 -0.44 -10.92 -22.63
N SER A 217 -0.23 -9.99 -21.71
CA SER A 217 1.13 -9.59 -21.30
C SER A 217 1.89 -10.77 -20.66
N LEU A 218 3.22 -10.70 -20.63
CA LEU A 218 4.05 -11.70 -19.95
C LEU A 218 3.63 -11.88 -18.48
N TYR A 219 3.28 -10.79 -17.79
CA TYR A 219 2.87 -10.83 -16.40
C TYR A 219 1.54 -11.56 -16.20
N ASP A 220 0.54 -11.32 -17.06
CA ASP A 220 -0.75 -12.00 -16.96
C ASP A 220 -0.63 -13.50 -17.24
N LEU A 221 0.22 -13.87 -18.21
CA LEU A 221 0.55 -15.27 -18.47
C LEU A 221 1.31 -15.90 -17.30
N GLN A 222 2.20 -15.15 -16.63
CA GLN A 222 2.87 -15.61 -15.40
C GLN A 222 1.85 -15.88 -14.30
N CYS A 223 0.90 -14.97 -14.07
CA CYS A 223 -0.19 -15.16 -13.11
C CYS A 223 -0.98 -16.45 -13.40
N GLY A 224 -1.42 -16.63 -14.64
CA GLY A 224 -2.13 -17.85 -15.05
C GLY A 224 -1.32 -19.12 -14.86
N LEU A 225 -0.04 -19.11 -15.25
CA LEU A 225 0.84 -20.27 -15.07
C LEU A 225 1.06 -20.59 -13.60
N MET A 226 1.28 -19.58 -12.75
CA MET A 226 1.48 -19.77 -11.31
C MET A 226 0.25 -20.41 -10.67
N GLU A 227 -0.96 -20.02 -11.07
CA GLU A 227 -2.19 -20.64 -10.57
C GLU A 227 -2.38 -22.08 -11.06
N VAL A 228 -2.00 -22.40 -12.30
CA VAL A 228 -1.97 -23.80 -12.79
C VAL A 228 -0.99 -24.64 -11.96
N GLN A 229 0.23 -24.14 -11.74
CA GLN A 229 1.25 -24.82 -10.93
C GLN A 229 0.78 -25.01 -9.48
N ARG A 230 0.21 -23.97 -8.88
CA ARG A 230 -0.29 -23.98 -7.50
C ARG A 230 -1.42 -24.97 -7.32
N GLY A 231 -2.42 -24.95 -8.20
CA GLY A 231 -3.52 -25.91 -8.17
C GLY A 231 -3.02 -27.36 -8.27
N TRP A 232 -2.13 -27.65 -9.22
CA TRP A 232 -1.58 -28.99 -9.42
C TRP A 232 -0.80 -29.49 -8.19
N LEU A 233 0.06 -28.64 -7.63
CA LEU A 233 0.88 -28.97 -6.45
C LEU A 233 0.03 -29.14 -5.19
N MET A 234 -1.01 -28.31 -5.01
CA MET A 234 -1.95 -28.43 -3.89
C MET A 234 -2.82 -29.69 -3.99
N ILE A 235 -3.26 -30.08 -5.20
CA ILE A 235 -3.95 -31.36 -5.41
C ILE A 235 -3.04 -32.53 -5.02
N GLN A 236 -1.78 -32.53 -5.48
CA GLN A 236 -0.81 -33.57 -5.13
C GLN A 236 -0.61 -33.66 -3.62
N ALA A 237 -0.40 -32.52 -2.97
CA ALA A 237 -0.21 -32.41 -1.53
C ALA A 237 -1.43 -32.95 -0.76
N TYR A 238 -2.64 -32.60 -1.20
CA TYR A 238 -3.88 -33.07 -0.59
C TYR A 238 -4.02 -34.58 -0.67
N LEU A 239 -3.79 -35.16 -1.86
CA LEU A 239 -3.87 -36.61 -2.07
C LEU A 239 -2.82 -37.36 -1.24
N ASP A 240 -1.56 -36.92 -1.28
CA ASP A 240 -0.47 -37.52 -0.51
C ASP A 240 -0.73 -37.41 1.00
N PHE A 241 -1.23 -36.27 1.47
CA PHE A 241 -1.57 -36.06 2.88
C PHE A 241 -2.67 -37.02 3.35
N LYS A 242 -3.76 -37.15 2.59
CA LYS A 242 -4.89 -38.02 2.95
C LYS A 242 -4.59 -39.51 2.80
N ARG A 243 -3.66 -39.89 1.90
CA ARG A 243 -3.25 -41.28 1.68
C ARG A 243 -2.24 -41.73 2.73
N ASP A 244 -1.17 -40.94 2.91
CA ASP A 244 0.04 -41.38 3.61
C ASP A 244 0.25 -40.64 4.93
N PHE A 245 0.37 -39.31 4.89
CA PHE A 245 0.84 -38.53 6.05
C PHE A 245 -0.15 -38.51 7.22
N SER A 246 -1.44 -38.34 6.94
CA SER A 246 -2.48 -38.35 7.99
C SER A 246 -2.54 -39.69 8.74
N ARG A 247 -2.35 -40.81 8.04
CA ARG A 247 -2.32 -42.15 8.67
C ARG A 247 -1.07 -42.32 9.54
N ARG A 248 0.09 -41.87 9.06
CA ARG A 248 1.36 -41.94 9.80
C ARG A 248 1.32 -41.07 11.06
N GLY A 249 0.83 -39.83 10.94
CA GLY A 249 0.69 -38.92 12.08
C GLY A 249 -0.20 -39.50 13.19
N LEU A 250 -1.35 -40.08 12.81
CA LEU A 250 -2.28 -40.71 13.76
C LEU A 250 -1.73 -42.00 14.40
N ALA A 251 -0.79 -42.69 13.74
CA ALA A 251 -0.17 -43.88 14.32
C ALA A 251 0.78 -43.56 15.47
N GLY A 252 1.20 -42.29 15.63
CA GLY A 252 2.06 -41.81 16.71
C GLY A 252 3.50 -42.34 16.69
N LYS A 253 3.87 -43.16 15.71
CA LYS A 253 5.24 -43.67 15.55
C LYS A 253 6.03 -42.72 14.63
N PRO A 254 7.23 -42.25 15.05
CA PRO A 254 8.10 -41.45 14.19
C PRO A 254 8.36 -42.11 12.84
N SER A 255 8.02 -41.42 11.76
CA SER A 255 8.35 -41.84 10.40
C SER A 255 9.63 -41.14 9.93
N PRO A 256 10.43 -41.76 9.04
CA PRO A 256 11.54 -41.06 8.40
C PRO A 256 11.06 -39.78 7.72
N VAL A 257 11.85 -38.71 7.85
CA VAL A 257 11.52 -37.41 7.26
C VAL A 257 11.56 -37.48 5.72
N ASP A 258 10.49 -37.02 5.08
CA ASP A 258 10.41 -36.88 3.63
C ASP A 258 10.91 -35.49 3.22
N HIS A 259 12.21 -35.39 2.95
CA HIS A 259 12.85 -34.14 2.54
C HIS A 259 12.33 -33.60 1.19
N THR A 260 11.55 -34.37 0.42
CA THR A 260 10.93 -33.91 -0.83
C THR A 260 9.70 -33.04 -0.58
N ARG A 261 9.26 -32.89 0.67
CA ARG A 261 8.12 -32.05 1.05
C ARG A 261 8.57 -30.69 1.58
N MET A 262 7.68 -29.71 1.44
CA MET A 262 7.92 -28.34 1.89
C MET A 262 8.06 -28.30 3.41
N GLY A 263 7.16 -28.94 4.13
CA GLY A 263 7.10 -28.87 5.59
C GLY A 263 6.26 -27.71 6.10
N CYS A 264 6.35 -27.44 7.39
CA CYS A 264 5.62 -26.37 8.04
C CYS A 264 6.27 -25.86 9.32
N PHE A 265 5.93 -24.61 9.66
CA PHE A 265 6.21 -24.01 10.97
C PHE A 265 5.10 -24.35 11.95
N VAL A 266 5.44 -24.79 13.15
CA VAL A 266 4.46 -25.20 14.17
C VAL A 266 4.75 -24.52 15.51
N TRP A 267 3.68 -24.08 16.18
CA TRP A 267 3.76 -23.33 17.45
C TRP A 267 3.23 -24.08 18.68
N ASN A 268 2.73 -25.30 18.51
CA ASN A 268 2.26 -26.12 19.63
C ASN A 268 2.76 -27.57 19.51
N ASP A 269 2.94 -28.21 20.66
CA ASP A 269 3.56 -29.54 20.75
C ASP A 269 2.71 -30.64 20.11
N GLN A 270 1.38 -30.48 20.12
CA GLN A 270 0.45 -31.46 19.55
C GLN A 270 0.64 -31.55 18.02
N ASP A 271 0.60 -30.42 17.34
CA ASP A 271 0.80 -30.35 15.90
C ASP A 271 2.24 -30.74 15.53
N ALA A 272 3.22 -30.40 16.37
CA ALA A 272 4.62 -30.76 16.17
C ALA A 272 4.79 -32.29 16.20
N GLY A 273 4.21 -32.94 17.22
CA GLY A 273 4.18 -34.40 17.33
C GLY A 273 3.49 -35.06 16.13
N LEU A 274 2.37 -34.51 15.65
CA LEU A 274 1.65 -35.03 14.48
C LEU A 274 2.49 -34.93 13.20
N CYS A 275 3.09 -33.76 12.91
CA CYS A 275 3.92 -33.55 11.74
C CYS A 275 5.21 -34.39 11.78
N PHE A 276 5.83 -34.49 12.96
CA PHE A 276 7.01 -35.32 13.17
C PHE A 276 6.71 -36.81 12.98
N ALA A 277 5.62 -37.32 13.58
CA ALA A 277 5.17 -38.70 13.39
C ALA A 277 4.82 -39.00 11.93
N ALA A 278 4.26 -38.02 11.21
CA ALA A 278 3.99 -38.15 9.78
C ALA A 278 5.26 -38.23 8.91
N GLY A 279 6.42 -37.81 9.43
CA GLY A 279 7.67 -37.68 8.66
C GLY A 279 7.67 -36.43 7.79
N LEU A 280 6.96 -35.37 8.18
CA LEU A 280 6.99 -34.08 7.47
C LEU A 280 8.12 -33.20 8.02
N PRO A 281 8.85 -32.46 7.15
CA PRO A 281 9.80 -31.45 7.58
C PRO A 281 9.15 -30.44 8.54
N LEU A 282 9.73 -30.28 9.74
CA LEU A 282 9.14 -29.51 10.83
C LEU A 282 10.08 -28.38 11.27
N GLN A 283 9.53 -27.19 11.48
CA GLN A 283 10.24 -26.06 12.08
C GLN A 283 9.45 -25.54 13.30
N LEU A 284 10.15 -25.31 14.41
CA LEU A 284 9.61 -24.89 15.71
C LEU A 284 10.14 -23.50 16.06
N PRO A 285 9.34 -22.44 15.87
CA PRO A 285 9.71 -21.11 16.31
C PRO A 285 9.63 -21.00 17.83
N VAL A 286 10.74 -20.62 18.47
CA VAL A 286 10.82 -20.31 19.89
C VAL A 286 10.52 -18.82 20.05
N SER A 287 9.39 -18.51 20.68
CA SER A 287 8.85 -17.15 20.72
C SER A 287 9.65 -16.22 21.64
N PRO A 288 10.06 -15.05 21.12
CA PRO A 288 9.72 -13.77 21.77
C PRO A 288 8.65 -12.98 20.98
N SER A 289 7.89 -12.15 21.69
CA SER A 289 6.81 -11.26 21.20
C SER A 289 7.35 -10.05 20.44
N ILE A 290 6.85 -9.78 19.22
CA ILE A 290 7.44 -8.79 18.29
C ILE A 290 6.39 -8.09 17.39
N GLU A 291 6.65 -6.82 17.06
CA GLU A 291 5.95 -5.97 16.10
C GLU A 291 6.61 -5.99 14.70
N THR A 292 5.83 -5.99 13.62
CA THR A 292 6.32 -6.01 12.22
C THR A 292 6.34 -4.63 11.56
N THR A 293 7.22 -4.44 10.57
CA THR A 293 7.24 -3.28 9.67
C THR A 293 6.68 -3.59 8.27
N PRO A 294 6.06 -2.64 7.55
CA PRO A 294 5.44 -2.89 6.24
C PRO A 294 6.42 -3.22 5.10
N ALA A 295 5.94 -3.98 4.09
CA ALA A 295 6.71 -4.35 2.90
C ALA A 295 7.12 -3.15 2.02
N LYS A 296 8.27 -3.27 1.33
CA LYS A 296 8.78 -2.31 0.34
C LYS A 296 9.03 -3.01 -1.02
N PRO A 297 8.52 -2.48 -2.15
CA PRO A 297 7.54 -1.38 -2.25
C PRO A 297 6.15 -1.83 -1.74
N PRO A 298 5.27 -0.89 -1.35
CA PRO A 298 3.94 -1.25 -0.86
C PRO A 298 3.02 -1.57 -2.04
N TYR A 299 2.66 -2.83 -2.21
CA TYR A 299 1.56 -3.24 -3.09
C TYR A 299 0.22 -3.01 -2.31
N PRO A 300 -0.97 -3.08 -2.92
CA PRO A 300 -2.23 -3.11 -2.16
C PRO A 300 -2.44 -4.49 -1.52
N PRO A 301 -2.67 -4.59 -0.20
CA PRO A 301 -2.75 -5.88 0.46
C PRO A 301 -4.03 -6.59 0.05
N ILE A 302 -3.92 -7.86 -0.36
CA ILE A 302 -5.08 -8.74 -0.54
C ILE A 302 -5.80 -8.90 0.82
N ILE A 303 -5.01 -9.09 1.88
CA ILE A 303 -5.45 -9.11 3.27
C ILE A 303 -4.26 -8.82 4.20
N THR A 304 -4.54 -8.24 5.37
CA THR A 304 -3.61 -8.15 6.50
C THR A 304 -4.13 -9.07 7.61
N SER A 305 -3.44 -10.16 7.92
CA SER A 305 -3.85 -11.13 8.95
C SER A 305 -2.65 -11.91 9.50
N GLN A 306 -2.88 -12.75 10.51
CA GLN A 306 -1.85 -13.63 11.07
C GLN A 306 -1.41 -14.66 10.03
N ALA A 307 -0.11 -14.97 9.99
CA ALA A 307 0.47 -15.81 8.93
C ALA A 307 -0.14 -17.23 8.82
N GLY A 308 -0.70 -17.76 9.91
CA GLY A 308 -1.35 -19.07 9.95
C GLY A 308 -2.88 -19.06 10.02
N SER A 309 -3.53 -17.90 9.90
CA SER A 309 -4.97 -17.81 10.10
C SER A 309 -5.77 -18.33 8.91
N ASP A 310 -6.99 -18.80 9.18
CA ASP A 310 -7.91 -19.27 8.14
C ASP A 310 -8.26 -18.16 7.15
N GLU A 311 -8.33 -16.91 7.61
CA GLU A 311 -8.58 -15.75 6.75
C GLU A 311 -7.49 -15.58 5.71
N LYS A 312 -6.22 -15.81 6.09
CA LYS A 312 -5.07 -15.70 5.19
C LYS A 312 -5.07 -16.80 4.14
N PHE A 313 -5.21 -18.06 4.54
CA PHE A 313 -5.30 -19.18 3.60
C PHE A 313 -6.54 -19.08 2.72
N GLY A 314 -7.66 -18.64 3.28
CA GLY A 314 -8.87 -18.32 2.54
C GLY A 314 -8.66 -17.17 1.55
N ALA A 315 -7.86 -16.16 1.88
CA ALA A 315 -7.52 -15.05 0.98
C ALA A 315 -6.60 -15.49 -0.15
N ILE A 316 -5.59 -16.32 0.11
CA ILE A 316 -4.75 -16.92 -0.94
C ILE A 316 -5.64 -17.74 -1.89
N ARG A 317 -6.54 -18.55 -1.37
CA ARG A 317 -7.51 -19.32 -2.16
C ARG A 317 -8.43 -18.42 -2.99
N ARG A 318 -9.01 -17.36 -2.40
CA ARG A 318 -9.86 -16.40 -3.12
C ARG A 318 -9.09 -15.64 -4.21
N ALA A 319 -7.87 -15.19 -3.91
CA ALA A 319 -7.00 -14.53 -4.89
C ALA A 319 -6.65 -15.47 -6.05
N SER A 320 -6.40 -16.74 -5.75
CA SER A 320 -6.16 -17.80 -6.73
C SER A 320 -7.35 -18.01 -7.67
N ILE A 321 -8.57 -18.04 -7.15
CA ILE A 321 -9.81 -18.18 -7.94
C ILE A 321 -10.06 -16.93 -8.78
N ASN A 322 -9.78 -15.76 -8.24
CA ASN A 322 -10.12 -14.47 -8.84
C ASN A 322 -8.97 -13.87 -9.68
N CYS A 323 -7.94 -14.66 -10.00
CA CYS A 323 -6.72 -14.19 -10.66
C CYS A 323 -6.98 -13.51 -12.02
N PHE A 324 -8.11 -13.80 -12.68
CA PHE A 324 -8.56 -13.18 -13.94
C PHE A 324 -9.86 -12.37 -13.82
N GLU A 325 -10.45 -12.24 -12.63
CA GLU A 325 -11.66 -11.44 -12.44
C GLU A 325 -11.37 -9.92 -12.44
N HIS A 326 -10.10 -9.53 -12.48
CA HIS A 326 -9.70 -8.15 -12.68
C HIS A 326 -9.79 -7.77 -14.18
N ILE A 327 -10.99 -7.26 -14.54
CA ILE A 327 -11.34 -6.63 -15.83
C ILE A 327 -11.12 -7.55 -17.04
N HIS A 328 -12.15 -8.31 -17.39
CA HIS A 328 -12.27 -8.91 -18.72
C HIS A 328 -12.09 -7.81 -19.80
N ALA A 329 -11.27 -8.06 -20.82
CA ALA A 329 -11.19 -7.19 -22.01
C ALA A 329 -12.57 -6.93 -22.64
N PHE A 330 -13.52 -7.86 -22.49
CA PHE A 330 -14.90 -7.75 -22.96
C PHE A 330 -15.83 -6.93 -22.06
N GLN A 331 -15.41 -6.54 -20.85
CA GLN A 331 -16.20 -5.68 -19.97
C GLN A 331 -15.98 -4.18 -20.24
N ASN A 332 -14.91 -3.82 -20.96
CA ASN A 332 -14.58 -2.43 -21.33
C ASN A 332 -14.74 -2.13 -22.83
N ASP A 333 -15.04 -3.12 -23.67
CA ASP A 333 -15.48 -2.84 -25.03
C ASP A 333 -16.93 -2.37 -24.98
N HIS A 334 -17.07 -1.04 -24.92
CA HIS A 334 -18.30 -0.34 -25.27
C HIS A 334 -18.69 -0.69 -26.72
N LEU A 335 -19.40 -1.80 -26.92
CA LEU A 335 -20.28 -1.94 -28.07
C LEU A 335 -21.36 -0.87 -27.90
N PRO A 336 -21.50 0.10 -28.83
CA PRO A 336 -22.53 1.11 -28.76
C PRO A 336 -23.87 0.45 -29.08
N GLY A 337 -24.54 -0.08 -28.06
CA GLY A 337 -25.84 -0.71 -28.20
C GLY A 337 -26.26 -1.39 -26.91
N LEU A 338 -27.31 -0.87 -26.29
CA LEU A 338 -27.97 -1.38 -25.09
C LEU A 338 -28.15 -2.91 -25.12
N TYR A 339 -27.32 -3.63 -24.37
CA TYR A 339 -27.65 -4.94 -23.84
C TYR A 339 -27.59 -4.87 -22.31
N SER A 340 -28.74 -4.61 -21.68
CA SER A 340 -28.96 -5.03 -20.30
C SER A 340 -29.08 -6.55 -20.30
N SER A 341 -27.97 -7.27 -20.13
CA SER A 341 -28.03 -8.71 -19.94
C SER A 341 -28.33 -9.00 -18.46
N SER A 342 -29.59 -9.23 -18.14
CA SER A 342 -30.03 -9.91 -16.92
C SER A 342 -29.69 -11.40 -17.05
N PHE A 343 -28.44 -11.77 -16.80
CA PHE A 343 -28.03 -13.16 -16.65
C PHE A 343 -27.86 -13.47 -15.16
N VAL A 344 -28.82 -14.22 -14.61
CA VAL A 344 -28.65 -14.98 -13.37
C VAL A 344 -28.35 -16.42 -13.79
N MET A 345 -27.17 -16.92 -13.45
CA MET A 345 -26.81 -18.33 -13.68
C MET A 345 -27.69 -19.22 -12.80
N GLY A 346 -28.72 -19.84 -13.40
CA GLY A 346 -29.59 -20.81 -12.73
C GLY A 346 -30.31 -21.71 -13.73
N ARG A 347 -29.83 -22.96 -13.83
CA ARG A 347 -30.48 -24.20 -14.31
C ARG A 347 -31.46 -24.12 -15.52
N SER A 348 -30.98 -24.69 -16.63
CA SER A 348 -31.69 -25.52 -17.62
C SER A 348 -32.59 -24.86 -18.69
N HIS A 349 -32.23 -25.14 -19.95
CA HIS A 349 -32.93 -24.97 -21.24
C HIS A 349 -32.94 -23.59 -21.92
N ILE A 350 -32.36 -23.58 -23.14
CA ILE A 350 -32.37 -22.48 -24.11
C ILE A 350 -33.39 -22.83 -25.19
N VAL A 351 -34.33 -21.94 -25.49
CA VAL A 351 -35.01 -21.88 -26.79
C VAL A 351 -35.02 -20.42 -27.24
N ALA A 352 -34.44 -20.15 -28.41
CA ALA A 352 -34.42 -18.84 -29.03
C ALA A 352 -35.53 -18.72 -30.08
N LEU A 353 -36.23 -17.58 -30.09
CA LEU A 353 -37.03 -17.14 -31.23
C LEU A 353 -36.70 -15.66 -31.49
N ALA A 354 -36.16 -15.41 -32.68
CA ALA A 354 -35.81 -14.07 -33.16
C ALA A 354 -36.99 -13.49 -33.95
N TYR A 355 -37.31 -12.22 -33.70
CA TYR A 355 -38.05 -11.39 -34.66
C TYR A 355 -37.40 -10.02 -34.78
N SER A 356 -37.06 -9.67 -36.01
CA SER A 356 -36.50 -8.38 -36.44
C SER A 356 -37.62 -7.51 -37.01
N ILE A 357 -37.57 -6.19 -36.81
CA ILE A 357 -38.38 -5.21 -37.57
C ILE A 357 -37.48 -4.02 -38.00
N PRO A 358 -37.69 -3.40 -39.19
CA PRO A 358 -36.68 -2.62 -39.91
C PRO A 358 -36.89 -1.08 -39.92
N SER A 359 -35.87 -0.42 -40.48
CA SER A 359 -35.58 1.02 -40.64
C SER A 359 -36.53 1.89 -41.48
N GLY A 360 -36.44 3.22 -41.25
CA GLY A 360 -36.74 4.31 -42.21
C GLY A 360 -36.85 5.68 -41.51
N ALA A 361 -35.89 6.61 -41.66
CA ALA A 361 -35.83 7.74 -42.63
C ALA A 361 -36.59 9.01 -42.12
N LEU A 362 -36.24 10.29 -42.31
CA LEU A 362 -35.14 11.11 -42.88
C LEU A 362 -35.58 12.61 -42.71
N ILE A 363 -34.71 13.58 -43.08
CA ILE A 363 -34.97 15.00 -43.46
C ILE A 363 -35.14 16.03 -42.31
N GLN A 364 -34.63 17.27 -42.32
CA GLN A 364 -33.49 18.05 -42.87
C GLN A 364 -33.75 19.52 -42.41
N ALA A 365 -32.70 20.33 -42.19
CA ALA A 365 -32.79 21.78 -41.92
C ALA A 365 -33.21 22.58 -43.19
N PRO A 366 -33.52 23.91 -43.16
CA PRO A 366 -32.49 24.97 -43.15
C PRO A 366 -33.00 26.36 -42.58
N PRO A 367 -32.54 27.58 -42.99
CA PRO A 367 -31.47 28.34 -42.34
C PRO A 367 -31.76 29.85 -42.06
N THR A 368 -30.71 30.56 -41.65
CA THR A 368 -30.46 32.01 -41.42
C THR A 368 -30.97 33.04 -42.46
N ALA A 369 -31.37 34.26 -42.02
CA ALA A 369 -30.67 35.55 -42.28
C ALA A 369 -31.49 36.84 -41.94
N ALA A 370 -30.76 37.83 -41.38
CA ALA A 370 -30.72 39.29 -41.64
C ALA A 370 -31.88 40.28 -41.36
N SER A 371 -31.46 41.39 -40.70
CA SER A 371 -31.80 42.83 -40.87
C SER A 371 -33.21 43.38 -40.66
N GLY A 372 -33.27 44.51 -39.91
CA GLY A 372 -34.41 45.43 -39.93
C GLY A 372 -34.36 46.52 -38.86
N SER A 373 -33.95 47.72 -39.24
CA SER A 373 -34.03 48.99 -38.49
C SER A 373 -35.45 49.59 -38.58
N ALA A 374 -35.97 50.25 -37.53
CA ALA A 374 -36.73 51.52 -37.60
C ALA A 374 -37.43 51.89 -36.27
N THR A 375 -36.89 52.93 -35.64
CA THR A 375 -37.49 54.20 -35.18
C THR A 375 -39.00 54.37 -34.87
N THR A 376 -39.24 55.13 -33.79
CA THR A 376 -40.33 56.11 -33.50
C THR A 376 -41.76 55.62 -33.19
N LYS A 377 -42.28 55.91 -31.98
CA LYS A 377 -42.93 57.17 -31.54
C LYS A 377 -43.80 56.97 -30.28
N ASN A 378 -43.57 57.86 -29.31
CA ASN A 378 -44.48 58.46 -28.32
C ASN A 378 -45.95 58.02 -28.30
N ILE A 379 -46.42 57.51 -27.15
CA ILE A 379 -47.70 57.94 -26.54
C ILE A 379 -47.52 58.01 -25.01
N SER A 380 -47.78 59.20 -24.46
CA SER A 380 -47.95 59.48 -23.04
C SER A 380 -49.32 59.00 -22.55
N LYS A 381 -49.42 58.46 -21.33
CA LYS A 381 -50.18 59.05 -20.20
C LYS A 381 -50.40 58.06 -19.05
N ASN A 382 -50.32 58.66 -17.86
CA ASN A 382 -50.96 58.30 -16.59
C ASN A 382 -50.33 57.21 -15.71
N LYS A 383 -49.74 57.73 -14.61
CA LYS A 383 -49.42 57.04 -13.35
C LYS A 383 -50.68 56.36 -12.77
N PRO A 384 -50.49 55.27 -12.00
CA PRO A 384 -50.62 55.48 -10.56
C PRO A 384 -49.49 54.83 -9.75
N ASN A 385 -49.29 55.41 -8.57
CA ASN A 385 -48.32 55.02 -7.55
C ASN A 385 -48.31 53.51 -7.26
N HIS A 386 -47.20 52.86 -7.59
CA HIS A 386 -46.74 51.69 -6.85
C HIS A 386 -45.35 52.01 -6.30
N SER A 387 -45.22 51.84 -4.99
CA SER A 387 -43.97 51.86 -4.24
C SER A 387 -42.96 50.92 -4.89
N GLU A 388 -42.05 51.49 -5.70
CA GLU A 388 -40.87 50.78 -6.16
C GLU A 388 -40.04 50.38 -4.94
N VAL A 389 -40.14 49.11 -4.58
CA VAL A 389 -39.04 48.38 -3.96
C VAL A 389 -37.85 48.57 -4.89
N ARG A 390 -36.98 49.54 -4.58
CA ARG A 390 -35.66 49.66 -5.19
C ARG A 390 -34.92 48.36 -4.88
N TYR A 391 -35.02 47.40 -5.78
CA TYR A 391 -34.01 46.37 -5.93
C TYR A 391 -32.72 47.12 -6.20
N ARG A 392 -31.94 47.38 -5.14
CA ARG A 392 -30.53 47.71 -5.28
C ARG A 392 -29.96 46.55 -6.08
N LYS A 393 -29.73 46.76 -7.38
CA LYS A 393 -28.86 45.90 -8.17
C LYS A 393 -27.58 45.81 -7.36
N ALA A 394 -27.40 44.69 -6.66
CA ALA A 394 -26.14 44.37 -6.06
C ALA A 394 -25.16 44.38 -7.23
N GLY A 395 -24.36 45.44 -7.32
CA GLY A 395 -23.22 45.46 -8.22
C GLY A 395 -22.38 44.29 -7.78
N ALA A 396 -22.55 43.16 -8.45
CA ALA A 396 -21.76 41.97 -8.21
C ALA A 396 -20.35 42.37 -8.60
N ASN A 397 -19.56 42.77 -7.60
CA ASN A 397 -18.14 42.94 -7.79
C ASN A 397 -17.66 41.65 -8.46
N PRO A 398 -16.88 41.74 -9.55
CA PRO A 398 -16.39 40.55 -10.22
C PRO A 398 -15.73 39.64 -9.17
N PRO A 399 -15.95 38.31 -9.25
CA PRO A 399 -15.40 37.38 -8.28
C PRO A 399 -13.90 37.66 -8.15
N LYS A 400 -13.46 38.03 -6.95
CA LYS A 400 -12.05 38.33 -6.70
C LYS A 400 -11.24 37.09 -7.07
N ASN A 401 -10.27 37.24 -7.97
CA ASN A 401 -9.36 36.17 -8.35
C ASN A 401 -8.83 35.49 -7.09
N GLN A 402 -8.99 34.17 -7.03
CA GLN A 402 -8.58 33.38 -5.88
C GLN A 402 -7.06 33.44 -5.75
N ARG A 403 -6.60 33.89 -4.58
CA ARG A 403 -5.18 33.90 -4.23
C ARG A 403 -4.65 32.47 -4.15
N ASP A 404 -3.56 32.19 -4.83
CA ASP A 404 -2.77 31.00 -4.64
C ASP A 404 -1.81 31.19 -3.46
N VAL A 405 -2.12 30.54 -2.34
CA VAL A 405 -1.39 30.69 -1.07
C VAL A 405 0.10 30.34 -1.23
N PHE A 406 0.47 29.44 -2.15
CA PHE A 406 1.85 29.02 -2.37
C PHE A 406 2.52 29.70 -3.57
N GLY A 407 1.74 30.21 -4.51
CA GLY A 407 2.23 30.84 -5.73
C GLY A 407 2.32 32.36 -5.68
N ASP A 408 1.50 33.02 -4.86
CA ASP A 408 1.37 34.48 -4.86
C ASP A 408 2.23 35.18 -3.80
N PHE A 409 3.26 34.51 -3.27
CA PHE A 409 4.26 35.22 -2.44
C PHE A 409 5.20 36.04 -3.32
N PRO A 410 5.62 37.24 -2.89
CA PRO A 410 6.56 38.05 -3.67
C PRO A 410 7.89 37.30 -3.83
N HIS A 411 8.28 36.96 -5.05
CA HIS A 411 9.53 36.23 -5.34
C HIS A 411 10.77 36.96 -4.82
N GLU A 412 10.72 38.29 -4.73
CA GLU A 412 11.81 39.14 -4.26
C GLU A 412 11.88 39.28 -2.73
N SER A 413 10.87 38.81 -1.98
CA SER A 413 10.89 38.96 -0.53
C SER A 413 11.83 37.93 0.11
N PRO A 414 12.76 38.36 0.99
CA PRO A 414 13.67 37.45 1.65
C PRO A 414 12.97 36.47 2.60
N PHE A 415 11.71 36.71 2.95
CA PHE A 415 10.89 35.87 3.83
C PHE A 415 9.97 34.89 3.09
N SER A 416 9.87 35.00 1.75
CA SER A 416 9.07 34.09 0.97
C SER A 416 9.67 32.67 1.03
N PRO A 417 8.90 31.65 1.45
CA PRO A 417 9.37 30.28 1.38
C PRO A 417 9.49 29.86 -0.10
N THR A 418 10.40 28.93 -0.39
CA THR A 418 10.46 28.31 -1.73
C THR A 418 9.10 27.68 -2.06
N PRO A 419 8.49 28.01 -3.21
CA PRO A 419 7.21 27.41 -3.59
C PRO A 419 7.32 25.89 -3.64
N ILE A 420 6.30 25.19 -3.12
CA ILE A 420 6.20 23.74 -3.28
C ILE A 420 5.74 23.50 -4.72
N CYS A 421 6.66 23.14 -5.63
CA CYS A 421 6.40 23.05 -7.06
C CYS A 421 5.16 22.21 -7.41
N THR A 422 4.94 21.10 -6.70
CA THR A 422 3.78 20.19 -6.91
C THR A 422 2.43 20.85 -6.59
N TRP A 423 2.43 21.96 -5.85
CA TRP A 423 1.23 22.67 -5.41
C TRP A 423 1.05 24.05 -6.02
N LEU A 424 2.02 24.50 -6.81
CA LEU A 424 1.92 25.74 -7.56
C LEU A 424 0.71 25.65 -8.49
N GLY A 425 -0.25 26.57 -8.34
CA GLY A 425 -1.46 26.62 -9.16
C GLY A 425 -2.61 25.71 -8.69
N VAL A 426 -2.41 24.81 -7.70
CA VAL A 426 -3.48 23.89 -7.27
C VAL A 426 -4.69 24.64 -6.72
N ASN A 427 -4.46 25.72 -5.98
CA ASN A 427 -5.55 26.57 -5.48
C ASN A 427 -6.39 27.20 -6.61
N LYS A 428 -5.81 27.46 -7.78
CA LYS A 428 -6.52 28.01 -8.94
C LYS A 428 -7.40 26.96 -9.61
N LEU A 429 -7.11 25.69 -9.38
CA LEU A 429 -7.84 24.57 -9.95
C LEU A 429 -9.07 24.23 -9.09
N ILE A 430 -8.95 24.18 -7.75
CA ILE A 430 -10.03 23.73 -6.85
C ILE A 430 -11.26 24.66 -6.93
N ALA A 431 -12.39 24.14 -7.39
CA ALA A 431 -13.66 24.88 -7.39
C ALA A 431 -14.23 25.01 -5.96
N ARG A 432 -14.12 26.21 -5.37
CA ARG A 432 -14.59 26.50 -4.00
C ARG A 432 -16.09 26.77 -3.88
N GLU A 433 -16.86 26.60 -4.94
CA GLU A 433 -18.30 26.93 -4.99
C GLU A 433 -19.09 26.23 -3.85
N ARG A 434 -18.65 25.04 -3.41
CA ARG A 434 -19.23 24.32 -2.26
C ARG A 434 -18.59 24.63 -0.90
N ILE A 435 -17.34 25.10 -0.88
CA ILE A 435 -16.59 25.39 0.35
C ILE A 435 -16.91 26.79 0.90
N ALA A 436 -17.38 27.70 0.04
CA ALA A 436 -17.53 29.13 0.33
C ALA A 436 -18.59 29.49 1.39
N LEU A 437 -19.37 28.54 1.92
CA LEU A 437 -20.44 28.84 2.89
C LEU A 437 -19.94 29.06 4.32
N CYS A 438 -18.73 28.61 4.68
CA CYS A 438 -18.19 28.78 6.03
C CYS A 438 -17.10 29.85 6.08
N PRO A 439 -17.08 30.71 7.13
CA PRO A 439 -15.96 31.61 7.39
C PRO A 439 -14.64 30.82 7.42
N LYS A 440 -13.62 31.30 6.70
CA LYS A 440 -12.29 30.66 6.73
C LYS A 440 -11.65 30.86 8.10
N LEU A 441 -11.68 29.80 8.91
CA LEU A 441 -10.98 29.70 10.18
C LEU A 441 -9.63 29.01 9.96
N LEU A 442 -8.58 29.54 10.57
CA LEU A 442 -7.21 29.06 10.43
C LEU A 442 -6.60 28.78 11.81
N PRO A 443 -5.90 27.66 12.01
CA PRO A 443 -5.25 27.33 13.27
C PRO A 443 -4.06 28.25 13.55
N VAL A 444 -3.44 28.83 12.54
CA VAL A 444 -2.34 29.79 12.66
C VAL A 444 -2.55 30.94 11.67
N PRO A 445 -1.84 32.08 11.79
CA PRO A 445 -2.01 33.18 10.86
C PRO A 445 -1.88 32.76 9.39
N ASP A 446 -2.70 33.36 8.53
CA ASP A 446 -2.48 33.26 7.09
C ASP A 446 -1.12 33.90 6.75
N PRO A 447 -0.19 33.20 6.08
CA PRO A 447 1.13 33.76 5.74
C PRO A 447 1.01 35.04 4.92
N GLY A 448 -0.08 35.20 4.17
CA GLY A 448 -0.39 36.39 3.43
C GLY A 448 -0.59 37.65 4.27
N LEU A 449 -0.83 37.54 5.59
CA LEU A 449 -0.88 38.68 6.50
C LEU A 449 0.48 39.36 6.69
N PHE A 450 1.58 38.68 6.35
CA PHE A 450 2.94 39.19 6.44
C PHE A 450 3.41 39.83 5.12
N PHE A 451 2.71 39.60 4.01
CA PHE A 451 3.06 40.11 2.68
C PHE A 451 1.94 41.03 2.18
N GLY A 452 2.17 42.35 2.22
CA GLY A 452 1.15 43.38 1.94
C GLY A 452 1.08 44.49 2.98
N LEU A 453 2.01 44.50 3.95
CA LEU A 453 2.18 45.59 4.90
C LEU A 453 2.99 46.70 4.24
N GLU A 454 2.54 47.95 4.40
CA GLU A 454 3.14 49.13 3.77
C GLU A 454 4.62 49.34 4.13
N THR A 455 5.04 48.90 5.33
CA THR A 455 6.41 49.12 5.82
C THR A 455 7.06 47.82 6.30
N LYS A 456 8.37 47.67 6.01
CA LYS A 456 9.19 46.56 6.52
C LYS A 456 9.19 46.50 8.06
N ALA A 457 9.11 47.65 8.73
CA ALA A 457 9.01 47.72 10.18
C ALA A 457 7.74 47.04 10.73
N ARG A 458 6.60 47.23 10.05
CA ARG A 458 5.34 46.58 10.44
C ARG A 458 5.40 45.07 10.21
N GLN A 459 6.02 44.63 9.11
CA GLN A 459 6.26 43.21 8.84
C GLN A 459 7.15 42.57 9.92
N ALA A 460 8.25 43.22 10.29
CA ALA A 460 9.12 42.75 11.38
C ALA A 460 8.37 42.67 12.72
N THR A 461 7.48 43.63 13.00
CA THR A 461 6.65 43.60 14.22
C THR A 461 5.68 42.42 14.22
N PHE A 462 5.04 42.12 13.08
CA PHE A 462 4.13 40.97 12.96
C PHE A 462 4.90 39.64 13.14
N LEU A 463 6.09 39.52 12.56
CA LEU A 463 6.97 38.36 12.73
C LEU A 463 7.39 38.18 14.19
N SER A 464 7.81 39.26 14.85
CA SER A 464 8.18 39.26 16.28
C SER A 464 7.01 38.87 17.17
N MET A 465 5.83 39.42 16.91
CA MET A 465 4.62 39.05 17.64
C MET A 465 4.26 37.58 17.45
N TRP A 466 4.33 37.05 16.22
CA TRP A 466 4.09 35.63 15.98
C TRP A 466 5.12 34.75 16.68
N ARG A 467 6.41 35.04 16.56
CA ARG A 467 7.49 34.28 17.24
C ARG A 467 7.26 34.19 18.74
N HIS A 468 6.84 35.29 19.36
CA HIS A 468 6.55 35.33 20.79
C HIS A 468 5.27 34.56 21.16
N PHE A 469 4.21 34.71 20.38
CA PHE A 469 2.91 34.10 20.63
C PHE A 469 2.85 32.60 20.29
N ARG A 470 3.67 32.16 19.31
CA ARG A 470 3.65 30.83 18.70
C ARG A 470 3.69 29.68 19.72
N PRO A 471 4.68 29.56 20.63
CA PRO A 471 4.80 28.36 21.48
C PRO A 471 3.55 28.13 22.36
N ALA A 472 3.08 29.21 22.99
CA ALA A 472 1.92 29.22 23.85
C ALA A 472 0.63 28.90 23.08
N TRP A 473 0.49 29.45 21.87
CA TRP A 473 -0.65 29.17 21.01
C TRP A 473 -0.66 27.73 20.49
N LEU A 474 0.48 27.20 20.04
CA LEU A 474 0.58 25.82 19.57
C LEU A 474 0.25 24.81 20.67
N GLN A 475 0.68 25.08 21.91
CA GLN A 475 0.26 24.28 23.07
C GLN A 475 -1.25 24.38 23.31
N LYS A 476 -1.84 25.58 23.19
CA LYS A 476 -3.28 25.77 23.33
C LYS A 476 -4.08 25.04 22.23
N LEU A 477 -3.57 25.01 20.99
CA LEU A 477 -4.14 24.19 19.90
C LEU A 477 -4.06 22.70 20.21
N ALA A 478 -2.93 22.22 20.77
CA ALA A 478 -2.78 20.84 21.19
C ALA A 478 -3.79 20.45 22.29
N MET A 479 -4.22 21.43 23.10
CA MET A 479 -5.30 21.29 24.09
C MET A 479 -6.71 21.47 23.52
N GLY A 480 -6.87 21.61 22.20
CA GLY A 480 -8.17 21.69 21.52
C GLY A 480 -8.71 23.11 21.31
N ALA A 481 -7.88 24.15 21.31
CA ALA A 481 -8.35 25.48 20.94
C ALA A 481 -8.89 25.54 19.50
N SER A 482 -9.98 26.28 19.34
CA SER A 482 -10.61 26.51 18.05
C SER A 482 -9.75 27.41 17.15
N PRO A 483 -9.74 27.16 15.83
CA PRO A 483 -9.07 28.02 14.87
C PRO A 483 -9.76 29.40 14.77
N LEU A 484 -8.98 30.42 14.39
CA LEU A 484 -9.40 31.82 14.41
C LEU A 484 -9.64 32.37 13.00
N SER A 485 -10.45 33.41 12.89
CA SER A 485 -10.66 34.11 11.61
C SER A 485 -9.42 34.92 11.21
N ILE A 486 -9.28 35.19 9.91
CA ILE A 486 -8.18 36.04 9.37
C ILE A 486 -8.17 37.43 10.03
N ASP A 487 -9.34 38.02 10.29
CA ASP A 487 -9.43 39.33 10.94
C ASP A 487 -8.94 39.28 12.40
N MET A 488 -9.30 38.21 13.13
CA MET A 488 -8.81 37.98 14.48
C MET A 488 -7.28 37.83 14.49
N TRP A 489 -6.73 37.02 13.58
CA TRP A 489 -5.28 36.88 13.43
C TRP A 489 -4.58 38.20 13.15
N ARG A 490 -5.17 39.04 12.28
CA ARG A 490 -4.64 40.37 11.98
C ARG A 490 -4.62 41.25 13.23
N LYS A 491 -5.63 41.21 14.09
CA LYS A 491 -5.67 41.97 15.35
C LYS A 491 -4.65 41.46 16.36
N ILE A 492 -4.48 40.13 16.47
CA ILE A 492 -3.47 39.50 17.34
C ILE A 492 -2.05 39.94 16.92
N LEU A 493 -1.72 39.85 15.62
CA LEU A 493 -0.41 40.25 15.12
C LEU A 493 -0.16 41.77 15.23
N ALA A 494 -1.24 42.56 15.17
CA ALA A 494 -1.17 44.01 15.32
C ALA A 494 -1.22 44.49 16.78
N TYR A 495 -1.16 43.59 17.77
CA TYR A 495 -1.28 43.93 19.19
C TYR A 495 -0.36 45.06 19.65
N PRO A 496 0.93 45.13 19.26
CA PRO A 496 1.80 46.25 19.65
C PRO A 496 1.31 47.63 19.19
N PHE A 497 0.40 47.68 18.21
CA PHE A 497 -0.17 48.91 17.66
C PHE A 497 -1.58 49.22 18.19
N LEU A 498 -2.18 48.33 18.98
CA LEU A 498 -3.50 48.56 19.54
C LEU A 498 -3.38 49.58 20.69
N LYS A 499 -3.74 50.83 20.42
CA LYS A 499 -3.85 51.87 21.45
C LYS A 499 -4.97 51.51 22.42
N ALA A 500 -4.71 51.60 23.71
CA ALA A 500 -5.69 51.30 24.77
C ALA A 500 -6.94 52.22 24.77
N SER A 501 -6.97 53.25 23.93
CA SER A 501 -7.87 54.41 24.07
C SER A 501 -8.99 54.54 23.03
N GLN A 502 -9.32 53.51 22.25
CA GLN A 502 -10.50 53.54 21.36
C GLN A 502 -11.64 52.67 21.87
N ILE A 503 -12.33 53.17 22.91
CA ILE A 503 -13.62 52.65 23.38
C ILE A 503 -14.71 53.17 22.42
N SER A 504 -14.82 52.59 21.23
CA SER A 504 -16.01 52.75 20.39
C SER A 504 -16.79 51.44 20.39
N GLN A 505 -18.13 51.48 20.38
CA GLN A 505 -18.99 50.29 20.34
C GLN A 505 -19.00 49.61 18.94
N SER A 506 -17.96 49.79 18.13
CA SER A 506 -17.91 49.20 16.80
C SER A 506 -17.57 47.70 16.85
N LYS A 507 -18.09 46.93 15.90
CA LYS A 507 -17.72 45.51 15.72
C LYS A 507 -16.20 45.30 15.65
N GLN A 508 -15.46 46.26 15.07
CA GLN A 508 -14.00 46.22 14.99
C GLN A 508 -13.32 46.40 16.35
N ALA A 509 -13.89 47.21 17.24
CA ALA A 509 -13.39 47.37 18.61
C ALA A 509 -13.64 46.10 19.43
N GLN A 510 -14.79 45.45 19.25
CA GLN A 510 -15.06 44.16 19.87
C GLN A 510 -14.03 43.10 19.43
N THR A 511 -13.79 42.94 18.11
CA THR A 511 -12.75 42.01 17.63
C THR A 511 -11.37 42.33 18.19
N ALA A 512 -11.03 43.61 18.36
CA ALA A 512 -9.75 44.01 18.97
C ALA A 512 -9.68 43.66 20.46
N GLN A 513 -10.79 43.81 21.19
CA GLN A 513 -10.90 43.43 22.59
C GLN A 513 -10.85 41.90 22.77
N ASP A 514 -11.48 41.15 21.89
CA ASP A 514 -11.43 39.69 21.87
C ASP A 514 -9.99 39.21 21.58
N ALA A 515 -9.31 39.82 20.59
CA ALA A 515 -7.90 39.54 20.29
C ALA A 515 -6.99 39.81 21.50
N ARG A 516 -7.22 40.94 22.20
CA ARG A 516 -6.51 41.28 23.43
C ARG A 516 -6.73 40.24 24.52
N THR A 517 -7.97 39.80 24.70
CA THR A 517 -8.32 38.78 25.70
C THR A 517 -7.62 37.45 25.39
N ILE A 518 -7.60 37.02 24.11
CA ILE A 518 -6.87 35.82 23.68
C ILE A 518 -5.38 35.96 23.97
N ILE A 519 -4.78 37.11 23.66
CA ILE A 519 -3.36 37.36 23.90
C ILE A 519 -3.05 37.33 25.39
N GLU A 520 -3.83 38.03 26.21
CA GLU A 520 -3.62 38.07 27.66
C GLU A 520 -3.79 36.68 28.29
N ASP A 521 -4.78 35.89 27.86
CA ASP A 521 -4.99 34.52 28.33
C ASP A 521 -3.83 33.58 27.93
N VAL A 522 -3.36 33.68 26.69
CA VAL A 522 -2.28 32.85 26.18
C VAL A 522 -0.93 33.28 26.77
N ILE A 523 -0.57 34.57 26.71
CA ILE A 523 0.74 35.05 27.16
C ILE A 523 0.89 34.94 28.68
N ARG A 524 -0.13 35.33 29.47
CA ARG A 524 -0.07 35.31 30.95
C ARG A 524 0.26 33.91 31.50
N LYS A 525 -0.16 32.86 30.79
CA LYS A 525 0.08 31.47 31.21
C LYS A 525 1.48 30.95 30.89
N TYR A 526 2.19 31.54 29.92
CA TYR A 526 3.40 30.92 29.35
C TYR A 526 4.65 31.81 29.31
N THR A 527 4.53 33.14 29.21
CA THR A 527 5.70 34.04 29.22
C THR A 527 5.32 35.44 29.75
N PRO A 528 5.93 35.96 30.83
CA PRO A 528 5.50 37.23 31.43
C PRO A 528 5.97 38.50 30.71
N LEU A 529 6.90 38.42 29.74
CA LEU A 529 7.51 39.59 29.10
C LEU A 529 7.12 39.72 27.63
N LEU A 530 6.48 40.84 27.26
CA LEU A 530 6.20 41.19 25.87
C LEU A 530 7.50 41.42 25.08
N PRO A 531 7.55 41.08 23.78
CA PRO A 531 8.73 41.27 22.96
C PRO A 531 9.03 42.76 22.75
N SER A 532 10.31 43.12 22.80
CA SER A 532 10.77 44.47 22.44
C SER A 532 10.52 44.74 20.95
N PRO A 533 9.99 45.91 20.56
CA PRO A 533 9.54 46.20 19.19
C PRO A 533 10.67 46.30 18.14
N VAL A 534 11.95 46.22 18.52
CA VAL A 534 13.10 46.48 17.63
C VAL A 534 14.01 45.26 17.49
N GLN A 535 13.44 44.09 17.19
CA GLN A 535 14.23 42.95 16.75
C GLN A 535 14.25 42.86 15.23
N THR A 536 15.44 43.00 14.64
CA THR A 536 15.68 42.65 13.25
C THR A 536 15.49 41.15 13.09
N PHE A 537 14.62 40.74 12.16
CA PHE A 537 14.43 39.33 11.86
C PHE A 537 15.47 38.84 10.87
N ASP A 538 16.13 37.73 11.20
CA ASP A 538 16.93 37.02 10.21
C ASP A 538 16.03 36.51 9.08
N ALA A 539 16.51 36.63 7.84
CA ALA A 539 15.77 36.21 6.66
C ALA A 539 15.51 34.69 6.67
N THR A 540 16.45 33.90 7.18
CA THR A 540 16.31 32.45 7.25
C THR A 540 15.24 32.06 8.28
N GLU A 541 15.28 32.66 9.47
CA GLU A 541 14.24 32.48 10.48
C GLU A 541 12.85 32.88 9.97
N GLY A 542 12.73 34.04 9.30
CA GLY A 542 11.46 34.49 8.74
C GLY A 542 10.91 33.55 7.67
N ARG A 543 11.76 33.03 6.76
CA ARG A 543 11.35 31.99 5.79
C ARG A 543 10.86 30.72 6.48
N GLN A 544 11.55 30.31 7.54
CA GLN A 544 11.20 29.11 8.28
C GLN A 544 9.81 29.25 8.93
N LEU A 545 9.54 30.39 9.57
CA LEU A 545 8.21 30.69 10.13
C LEU A 545 7.13 30.72 9.06
N MET A 546 7.37 31.38 7.92
CA MET A 546 6.40 31.42 6.82
C MET A 546 6.10 30.02 6.27
N ARG A 547 7.14 29.19 6.14
CA ARG A 547 7.00 27.80 5.68
C ARG A 547 6.20 26.96 6.66
N GLU A 548 6.47 27.08 7.95
CA GLU A 548 5.70 26.43 9.00
C GLU A 548 4.22 26.80 8.94
N LEU A 549 3.91 28.11 8.88
CA LEU A 549 2.53 28.61 8.76
C LEU A 549 1.81 28.02 7.54
N CYS A 550 2.51 27.92 6.40
CA CYS A 550 1.98 27.30 5.20
C CYS A 550 1.65 25.81 5.41
N ILE A 551 2.57 25.05 6.00
CA ILE A 551 2.40 23.61 6.25
C ILE A 551 1.27 23.34 7.25
N MET A 552 1.22 24.09 8.35
CA MET A 552 0.18 23.94 9.37
C MET A 552 -1.22 24.29 8.85
N ASN A 553 -1.36 25.40 8.12
CA ASN A 553 -2.63 25.75 7.50
C ASN A 553 -3.04 24.71 6.45
N PHE A 554 -2.08 24.20 5.66
CA PHE A 554 -2.35 23.14 4.70
C PHE A 554 -2.78 21.83 5.37
N GLN A 555 -2.14 21.42 6.47
CA GLN A 555 -2.53 20.25 7.26
C GLN A 555 -3.98 20.35 7.74
N TYR A 556 -4.35 21.52 8.24
CA TYR A 556 -5.69 21.78 8.74
C TYR A 556 -6.72 21.80 7.61
N GLU A 557 -6.42 22.47 6.49
CA GLU A 557 -7.28 22.46 5.30
C GLU A 557 -7.45 21.03 4.76
N LEU A 558 -6.38 20.24 4.68
CA LEU A 558 -6.44 18.85 4.25
C LEU A 558 -7.27 17.99 5.20
N SER A 559 -7.12 18.17 6.52
CA SER A 559 -7.93 17.46 7.53
C SER A 559 -9.41 17.84 7.46
N TYR A 560 -9.70 19.11 7.18
CA TYR A 560 -11.06 19.58 7.00
C TYR A 560 -11.69 18.96 5.75
N VAL A 561 -11.01 19.04 4.60
CA VAL A 561 -11.48 18.40 3.35
C VAL A 561 -11.65 16.89 3.54
N ASP A 562 -10.74 16.26 4.27
CA ASP A 562 -10.83 14.84 4.61
C ASP A 562 -12.11 14.51 5.37
N SER A 563 -12.41 15.27 6.43
CA SER A 563 -13.61 15.08 7.24
C SER A 563 -14.91 15.25 6.47
N LEU A 564 -14.91 16.05 5.40
CA LEU A 564 -16.08 16.25 4.53
C LEU A 564 -16.27 15.11 3.53
N ASN A 565 -15.18 14.51 3.04
CA ASN A 565 -15.22 13.52 1.98
C ASN A 565 -15.18 12.08 2.48
N ASP A 566 -14.62 11.84 3.67
CA ASP A 566 -14.48 10.51 4.21
C ASP A 566 -15.81 9.95 4.74
N LYS A 567 -16.42 9.08 3.94
CA LYS A 567 -17.65 8.34 4.31
C LYS A 567 -17.36 7.00 4.96
N SER A 568 -16.10 6.62 5.17
CA SER A 568 -15.73 5.35 5.80
C SER A 568 -15.76 5.38 7.32
N LYS A 569 -16.09 6.54 7.92
CA LYS A 569 -16.26 6.68 9.37
C LYS A 569 -17.28 5.65 9.88
N PRO A 570 -16.97 4.91 10.96
CA PRO A 570 -17.92 4.00 11.59
C PRO A 570 -19.26 4.67 11.87
N ILE A 571 -20.35 3.98 11.51
CA ILE A 571 -21.73 4.45 11.68
C ILE A 571 -22.40 3.55 12.73
N PRO A 572 -23.26 4.10 13.62
CA PRO A 572 -24.07 3.28 14.53
C PRO A 572 -24.81 2.17 13.77
N SER A 573 -24.68 0.93 14.24
CA SER A 573 -25.42 -0.22 13.73
C SER A 573 -25.97 -1.06 14.89
N ARG A 574 -27.01 -1.87 14.64
CA ARG A 574 -27.63 -2.71 15.68
C ARG A 574 -26.66 -3.71 16.32
N ASN A 575 -25.53 -3.99 15.67
CA ASN A 575 -24.56 -4.99 16.09
C ASN A 575 -23.32 -4.38 16.77
N ILE A 576 -23.22 -3.04 16.86
CA ILE A 576 -22.06 -2.35 17.41
C ILE A 576 -22.52 -1.60 18.66
N SER A 577 -21.89 -1.88 19.80
CA SER A 577 -22.19 -1.17 21.05
C SER A 577 -21.72 0.30 20.99
N VAL A 578 -22.22 1.17 21.87
CA VAL A 578 -21.80 2.59 21.91
C VAL A 578 -20.30 2.71 22.16
N ASP A 579 -19.77 1.98 23.14
CA ASP A 579 -18.34 1.99 23.49
C ASP A 579 -17.46 1.46 22.34
N GLU A 580 -17.94 0.44 21.62
CA GLU A 580 -17.26 -0.09 20.44
C GLU A 580 -17.29 0.93 19.30
N LEU A 581 -18.40 1.61 19.06
CA LEU A 581 -18.50 2.67 18.06
C LEU A 581 -17.55 3.84 18.36
N GLU A 582 -17.43 4.23 19.63
CA GLU A 582 -16.48 5.26 20.07
C GLU A 582 -15.03 4.81 19.83
N THR A 583 -14.70 3.57 20.20
CA THR A 583 -13.37 2.97 19.99
C THR A 583 -13.02 2.92 18.50
N LEU A 584 -13.94 2.43 17.67
CA LEU A 584 -13.76 2.37 16.21
C LEU A 584 -13.64 3.78 15.60
N THR A 585 -14.44 4.73 16.08
CA THR A 585 -14.37 6.13 15.62
C THR A 585 -13.03 6.77 15.98
N ALA A 586 -12.53 6.56 17.20
CA ALA A 586 -11.25 7.06 17.64
C ALA A 586 -10.09 6.42 16.85
N ALA A 587 -10.14 5.11 16.63
CA ALA A 587 -9.16 4.39 15.81
C ALA A 587 -9.17 4.90 14.35
N HIS A 588 -10.35 5.09 13.78
CA HIS A 588 -10.54 5.65 12.45
C HIS A 588 -9.93 7.06 12.34
N GLN A 589 -10.28 7.98 13.25
CA GLN A 589 -9.72 9.33 13.29
C GLN A 589 -8.20 9.33 13.46
N CYS A 590 -7.67 8.43 14.29
CA CYS A 590 -6.23 8.25 14.46
C CYS A 590 -5.56 7.84 13.15
N ASN A 591 -6.12 6.86 12.44
CA ASN A 591 -5.62 6.40 11.14
C ASN A 591 -5.65 7.51 10.07
N ARG A 592 -6.73 8.28 9.98
CA ARG A 592 -6.82 9.44 9.08
C ARG A 592 -5.72 10.47 9.38
N ARG A 593 -5.54 10.81 10.67
CA ARG A 593 -4.50 11.74 11.12
C ARG A 593 -3.09 11.23 10.81
N ILE A 594 -2.83 9.92 10.96
CA ILE A 594 -1.56 9.30 10.59
C ILE A 594 -1.29 9.46 9.09
N LEU A 595 -2.28 9.22 8.23
CA LEU A 595 -2.13 9.41 6.79
C LEU A 595 -1.79 10.86 6.45
N ILE A 596 -2.51 11.83 7.01
CA ILE A 596 -2.26 13.26 6.82
C ILE A 596 -0.85 13.65 7.31
N ASN A 597 -0.42 13.15 8.47
CA ASN A 597 0.93 13.42 8.97
C ASN A 597 2.02 12.83 8.05
N LYS A 598 1.78 11.63 7.49
CA LYS A 598 2.68 11.02 6.50
C LYS A 598 2.76 11.84 5.21
N VAL A 599 1.67 12.47 4.77
CA VAL A 599 1.69 13.44 3.65
C VAL A 599 2.70 14.56 3.93
N LEU A 600 2.76 15.04 5.16
CA LEU A 600 3.65 16.15 5.53
C LEU A 600 5.06 15.69 5.96
N GLY A 601 5.30 14.39 6.03
CA GLY A 601 6.58 13.84 6.50
C GLY A 601 6.83 14.14 7.98
N VAL A 602 5.77 14.29 8.77
CA VAL A 602 5.83 14.54 10.21
C VAL A 602 5.59 13.21 10.92
N HIS A 603 6.55 12.77 11.74
CA HIS A 603 6.37 11.61 12.60
C HIS A 603 5.48 12.01 13.78
N THR A 604 4.47 11.19 14.05
CA THR A 604 3.36 11.29 15.04
C THR A 604 3.36 12.43 16.08
N ALA A 605 2.14 12.97 16.29
CA ALA A 605 1.67 13.88 17.35
C ALA A 605 2.31 15.28 17.45
N GLN A 606 3.49 15.52 16.90
CA GLN A 606 4.06 16.87 16.88
C GLN A 606 3.34 17.74 15.84
N LEU A 607 2.81 18.88 16.30
CA LEU A 607 2.23 19.94 15.45
C LEU A 607 3.30 20.73 14.70
N GLU A 608 4.56 20.66 15.15
CA GLU A 608 5.66 21.44 14.59
C GLU A 608 6.39 20.64 13.51
N PRO A 609 6.39 21.08 12.24
CA PRO A 609 7.28 20.52 11.25
C PRO A 609 8.74 20.81 11.66
N PRO A 610 9.67 19.85 11.48
CA PRO A 610 11.05 20.05 11.86
C PRO A 610 11.63 21.29 11.14
N PRO A 611 12.37 22.13 11.86
CA PRO A 611 12.95 23.34 11.30
C PRO A 611 13.89 22.96 10.14
N ASN A 612 13.79 23.68 9.02
CA ASN A 612 14.73 23.62 7.88
C ASN A 612 14.71 22.38 6.99
N GLU A 613 13.84 21.39 7.22
CA GLU A 613 13.84 20.20 6.37
C GLU A 613 12.71 20.19 5.35
N ASN A 614 13.07 20.06 4.08
CA ASN A 614 12.14 19.73 3.00
C ASN A 614 11.72 18.26 3.18
N ARG A 615 10.65 18.02 3.95
CA ARG A 615 10.05 16.70 4.20
C ARG A 615 8.66 16.59 3.56
N GLY A 616 8.17 15.35 3.51
CA GLY A 616 6.83 15.05 3.03
C GLY A 616 6.63 15.49 1.58
N ILE A 617 5.47 16.09 1.27
CA ILE A 617 5.20 16.64 -0.08
C ILE A 617 6.17 17.73 -0.49
N ALA A 618 6.79 18.41 0.49
CA ALA A 618 7.70 19.52 0.25
C ALA A 618 9.15 19.06 0.07
N ALA A 619 9.42 17.75 0.12
CA ALA A 619 10.77 17.22 -0.05
C ALA A 619 11.32 17.48 -1.44
N MET A 620 12.54 18.03 -1.54
CA MET A 620 13.15 18.32 -2.84
C MET A 620 13.43 17.04 -3.63
N GLU A 621 13.96 16.03 -2.95
CA GLU A 621 14.25 14.72 -3.53
C GLU A 621 12.97 13.92 -3.79
N TRP A 622 12.83 13.42 -5.03
CA TRP A 622 11.69 12.59 -5.43
C TRP A 622 11.49 11.39 -4.51
N LYS A 623 12.58 10.70 -4.15
CA LYS A 623 12.55 9.51 -3.27
C LYS A 623 11.94 9.82 -1.89
N ALA A 624 12.24 10.99 -1.33
CA ALA A 624 11.67 11.43 -0.06
C ALA A 624 10.20 11.86 -0.22
N ARG A 625 9.87 12.51 -1.35
CA ARG A 625 8.51 12.98 -1.66
C ARG A 625 7.53 11.84 -1.97
N TYR A 626 8.02 10.77 -2.60
CA TYR A 626 7.23 9.61 -3.03
C TYR A 626 6.34 9.05 -1.91
N THR A 627 6.90 8.85 -0.72
CA THR A 627 6.17 8.26 0.42
C THR A 627 4.99 9.15 0.86
N ALA A 628 5.19 10.47 0.82
CA ALA A 628 4.15 11.44 1.13
C ALA A 628 3.09 11.53 0.04
N LEU A 629 3.48 11.53 -1.23
CA LEU A 629 2.55 11.49 -2.36
C LEU A 629 1.72 10.21 -2.35
N LYS A 630 2.33 9.07 -2.02
CA LYS A 630 1.63 7.80 -1.83
C LYS A 630 0.62 7.88 -0.69
N SER A 631 1.01 8.47 0.44
CA SER A 631 0.10 8.66 1.58
C SER A 631 -1.07 9.59 1.22
N LEU A 632 -0.80 10.64 0.44
CA LEU A 632 -1.83 11.56 -0.07
C LEU A 632 -2.76 10.80 -1.02
N TRP A 633 -2.21 10.03 -1.94
CA TRP A 633 -2.98 9.19 -2.84
C TRP A 633 -3.86 8.20 -2.06
N SER A 634 -3.34 7.50 -1.06
CA SER A 634 -4.13 6.59 -0.21
C SER A 634 -5.26 7.32 0.54
N LEU A 635 -4.99 8.50 1.09
CA LEU A 635 -5.99 9.35 1.75
C LEU A 635 -7.12 9.72 0.78
N LEU A 636 -6.76 10.17 -0.41
CA LEU A 636 -7.70 10.57 -1.46
C LEU A 636 -8.45 9.38 -2.07
N ASN A 637 -7.80 8.21 -2.16
CA ASN A 637 -8.38 6.99 -2.71
C ASN A 637 -9.50 6.44 -1.82
N SER A 638 -9.42 6.65 -0.50
CA SER A 638 -10.50 6.25 0.41
C SER A 638 -11.75 7.14 0.31
N TRP A 639 -11.67 8.28 -0.36
CA TRP A 639 -12.85 9.13 -0.58
C TRP A 639 -13.74 8.53 -1.68
N PRO A 640 -15.06 8.48 -1.49
CA PRO A 640 -16.03 7.74 -2.31
C PRO A 640 -16.37 8.40 -3.66
N ALA A 641 -15.50 9.25 -4.20
CA ALA A 641 -15.69 9.90 -5.49
C ALA A 641 -15.22 9.01 -6.64
N THR A 642 -15.92 9.07 -7.79
CA THR A 642 -15.47 8.45 -9.04
C THR A 642 -14.06 8.95 -9.38
N LYS A 643 -13.12 8.01 -9.50
CA LYS A 643 -11.72 8.34 -9.82
C LYS A 643 -11.49 8.20 -11.31
N HIS A 644 -10.73 9.12 -11.89
CA HIS A 644 -10.31 9.04 -13.28
C HIS A 644 -9.49 7.76 -13.54
N ILE A 645 -9.52 7.19 -14.75
CA ILE A 645 -8.81 5.93 -15.07
C ILE A 645 -7.31 5.99 -14.72
N LEU A 646 -6.66 7.14 -14.97
CA LEU A 646 -5.25 7.39 -14.61
C LEU A 646 -4.97 7.31 -13.09
N TRP A 647 -5.99 7.44 -12.25
CA TRP A 647 -5.87 7.26 -10.80
C TRP A 647 -5.57 5.80 -10.44
N ARG A 648 -6.10 4.85 -11.21
CA ARG A 648 -5.88 3.41 -11.00
C ARG A 648 -4.45 2.99 -11.36
N CYS A 649 -3.80 3.69 -12.30
CA CYS A 649 -2.39 3.48 -12.62
C CYS A 649 -1.46 3.69 -11.40
N GLY A 650 -1.88 4.48 -10.41
CA GLY A 650 -1.14 4.66 -9.15
C GLY A 650 -1.20 3.46 -8.19
N ILE A 651 -2.15 2.54 -8.39
CA ILE A 651 -2.31 1.30 -7.61
C ILE A 651 -1.32 0.25 -8.08
N GLU A 652 -1.21 0.10 -9.40
CA GLU A 652 -0.53 -1.02 -10.06
C GLU A 652 0.94 -0.73 -10.39
N MET A 653 1.31 0.54 -10.53
CA MET A 653 2.67 0.91 -10.88
C MET A 653 3.44 1.50 -9.71
N ASP A 654 4.70 1.06 -9.57
CA ASP A 654 5.65 1.75 -8.71
C ASP A 654 5.74 3.22 -9.14
N LEU A 655 5.14 4.14 -8.37
CA LEU A 655 5.10 5.58 -8.70
C LEU A 655 6.52 6.12 -8.94
N PHE A 656 7.57 5.41 -8.48
CA PHE A 656 8.97 5.69 -8.75
C PHE A 656 9.26 5.77 -10.25
N ARG A 657 8.67 4.89 -11.07
CA ARG A 657 8.87 4.85 -12.53
C ARG A 657 8.18 6.00 -13.26
N ILE A 658 7.15 6.59 -12.66
CA ILE A 658 6.28 7.57 -13.31
C ILE A 658 6.50 9.00 -12.79
N GLY A 659 7.59 9.24 -12.05
CA GLY A 659 7.76 10.46 -11.24
C GLY A 659 7.51 11.78 -11.95
N ARG A 660 7.81 11.89 -13.26
CA ARG A 660 7.51 13.09 -14.04
C ARG A 660 6.04 13.23 -14.49
N HIS A 661 5.33 12.13 -14.76
CA HIS A 661 3.90 12.24 -15.12
C HIS A 661 3.01 12.47 -13.90
N TRP A 662 3.44 12.03 -12.72
CA TRP A 662 2.69 12.27 -11.47
C TRP A 662 2.63 13.75 -11.07
N GLU A 663 3.65 14.54 -11.41
CA GLU A 663 3.56 16.00 -11.25
C GLU A 663 2.44 16.58 -12.13
N GLY A 664 2.17 15.97 -13.29
CA GLY A 664 0.99 16.23 -14.12
C GLY A 664 -0.32 15.78 -13.48
N VAL A 665 -0.35 14.66 -12.75
CA VAL A 665 -1.55 14.20 -12.01
C VAL A 665 -1.96 15.18 -10.91
N GLY A 666 -1.02 15.98 -10.38
CA GLY A 666 -1.33 17.11 -9.50
C GLY A 666 -2.36 18.08 -10.09
N THR A 667 -2.34 18.28 -11.41
CA THR A 667 -3.37 19.09 -12.12
C THR A 667 -4.73 18.39 -12.21
N HIS A 668 -4.76 17.06 -12.15
CA HIS A 668 -5.96 16.23 -12.23
C HIS A 668 -6.66 16.02 -10.88
N LEU A 669 -5.99 16.31 -9.76
CA LEU A 669 -6.58 16.34 -8.41
C LEU A 669 -7.87 17.18 -8.36
N ASN A 670 -7.96 18.22 -9.20
CA ASN A 670 -9.15 19.05 -9.33
C ASN A 670 -10.42 18.26 -9.65
N ARG A 671 -10.34 17.27 -10.55
CA ARG A 671 -11.50 16.46 -10.96
C ARG A 671 -12.00 15.56 -9.82
N ILE A 672 -11.11 15.18 -8.90
CA ILE A 672 -11.44 14.30 -7.77
C ILE A 672 -12.01 15.12 -6.60
N LEU A 673 -11.53 16.36 -6.43
CA LEU A 673 -12.05 17.29 -5.42
C LEU A 673 -13.44 17.86 -5.78
N CYS A 674 -13.88 17.74 -7.04
CA CYS A 674 -15.21 18.17 -7.51
C CYS A 674 -15.82 17.17 -8.52
N PRO A 675 -16.49 16.10 -8.07
CA PRO A 675 -16.96 15.01 -8.94
C PRO A 675 -18.17 15.32 -9.84
N GLU A 676 -18.90 16.43 -9.70
CA GLU A 676 -20.19 16.67 -10.40
C GLU A 676 -20.08 17.47 -11.72
N ARG A 677 -19.01 17.32 -12.50
CA ARG A 677 -18.87 17.96 -13.83
C ARG A 677 -18.57 16.98 -14.99
N LEU A 678 -19.07 15.76 -14.90
CA LEU A 678 -19.14 14.83 -16.04
C LEU A 678 -20.58 14.41 -16.29
#